data_AF-A0A353DJ29-F1
#
_entry.id   AF-A0A353DJ29-F1
#
_cell.length_a   1.000
_cell.length_b   1.000
_cell.length_c   1.000
_cell.angle_alpha   90.00
_cell.angle_beta   90.00
_cell.angle_gamma   90.00
#
_symmetry.space_group_name_H-M   'P 1'
#
loop_
_entity.id
_entity.type
_entity.pdbx_description
1 polymer ?
#
loop_
_entity_poly.entity_id
_entity_poly.type
_entity_poly.pdbx_seq_one_letter_code
_entity_poly.pdbx_strand_id
1 'polypeptide(L)'
;TVLGFTSLAHSAETIQVPATPELSPDGKTVYFSWAGDIWSGNSEGGEARRITTHPAPDTAPQLSRNGKSLFFNSDRTGSSQVFQIPIGGGVAEQITFHSEGSVLEDVHPQKNLLLLSNQRDHAGRRPYRLIEKPIDISKDERVLFDATGRNGRYSPDGKNILFVRGGAPTYRKGYQGSQAARIWNYNVENKTFSEPVSDPTGCRYPLWAANGKSFYYVCARSGTFNIWQHRFGENNDRQLTKDLSDSVIGPAISADGSTLIYRQLFDFYKLSTKAGAKPERAKFFHRSSLVHPEHEALTVSSTKDATVTATGLEWAFVAQGEIWTMDTVLKEPHRLTDTPAHESDIFFSEKGDHLYYLKDNGITANYWRMSKSQPTEFWWEATDFSHEQVTKGPEEKWGFSFSPKGDQIAYIEYPGNLWIAKPDGSEARLLLPAWTSPEYVWSPDGKYMAFSLKDANYNSDICIMPTDGNGEPINVSQHPDNEYSPRWSPDGKTLVFAGRRHSTSTDLFIVHLNKTTHFTSDRDRRVLSAVNAMKKDPAYTEKEVKEGEEKTKSIGRKILKGIGIKSKEESEDQEIDFDGISKRIQRIKLNGLSPGSLHWMPDSKNMIFQSGGAIYRVAAKGGSTPEKHFSGSGSIHRYKDNDKLYLVSGGVPAFLQKGKLTKFGFSIPFARNREAHQRMGFRMAWRTLRDVFYDPALNNHDWDKIRNKYELAAAKAPTSKIFARVMAMLLGELNASHMGFYPNSWPKDWKFEESWRTHTAHLGMRLNPSNRVTFVHPDGPVDRPGTRIRVGEQITKINGETIRSDKPLTKMLTGRLDRDITIAVKNKKGESREITIRPISYSQARSLAHTARLDQRRETVEKSSSDTLGYLHVARMAWDEFEKFENHIYERGNGKQGLIIDMRDNGGGSTADHLLTVLTQPLHAYTVGRNGKIGYPQDRKVYASWNKPIVVLCNENSFSNAEIFTHAIKTLNRGKVIGIPTAGGVISTWSTSVLDLGRMRLPGRGWFLPQTGEDMELYGAVPHIIIDVAPDDLPSGKDPQLEKAIEILKQEVKEKGSILPRPIYRSRRGK
;
A
#
# COMPACT_ATOMS: atom_id res chain seq x y z
N THR A 1 60.66 -1.52 27.98
CA THR A 1 59.65 -0.50 27.68
C THR A 1 58.33 -1.19 27.45
N VAL A 2 57.34 -0.89 28.29
CA VAL A 2 56.05 -1.60 28.41
C VAL A 2 55.16 -1.25 27.22
N LEU A 3 54.68 -2.28 26.50
CA LEU A 3 53.60 -2.16 25.52
C LEU A 3 52.28 -1.92 26.28
N GLY A 4 51.86 -0.65 26.34
CA GLY A 4 50.56 -0.28 26.87
C GLY A 4 49.46 -0.63 25.87
N PHE A 5 48.67 -1.66 26.18
CA PHE A 5 47.34 -1.85 25.57
C PHE A 5 46.45 -0.69 26.02
N THR A 6 46.27 0.32 25.19
CA THR A 6 45.16 1.27 25.34
C THR A 6 43.86 0.52 25.06
N SER A 7 43.15 0.13 26.12
CA SER A 7 41.78 -0.34 26.01
C SER A 7 40.94 0.77 25.39
N LEU A 8 40.48 0.59 24.14
CA LEU A 8 39.40 1.40 23.58
C LEU A 8 38.13 1.09 24.38
N ALA A 9 37.90 1.88 25.43
CA ALA A 9 36.65 1.86 26.16
C ALA A 9 35.53 2.24 25.18
N HIS A 10 34.73 1.25 24.76
CA HIS A 10 33.56 1.51 23.94
C HIS A 10 32.62 2.44 24.73
N SER A 11 32.27 3.57 24.11
CA SER A 11 31.32 4.53 24.66
C SER A 11 29.98 3.83 24.96
N ALA A 12 29.33 4.20 26.05
CA ALA A 12 28.03 3.65 26.41
C ALA A 12 26.95 4.20 25.47
N GLU A 13 26.23 3.32 24.77
CA GLU A 13 25.12 3.69 23.88
C GLU A 13 23.77 3.44 24.56
N THR A 14 22.84 4.40 24.43
CA THR A 14 21.52 4.30 25.06
C THR A 14 20.60 3.38 24.27
N ILE A 15 19.90 2.48 24.96
CA ILE A 15 18.87 1.62 24.39
C ILE A 15 17.54 2.38 24.35
N GLN A 16 17.05 2.67 23.15
CA GLN A 16 15.74 3.25 22.92
C GLN A 16 14.80 2.30 22.19
N VAL A 17 13.52 2.40 22.52
CA VAL A 17 12.42 1.60 21.98
C VAL A 17 12.60 0.08 22.18
N PRO A 18 13.05 -0.38 23.37
CA PRO A 18 13.10 -1.82 23.66
C PRO A 18 11.68 -2.42 23.61
N ALA A 19 11.57 -3.70 23.31
CA ALA A 19 10.28 -4.34 23.13
C ALA A 19 10.17 -5.68 23.85
N THR A 20 8.94 -6.09 24.11
CA THR A 20 8.58 -7.39 24.70
C THR A 20 9.40 -7.70 25.97
N PRO A 21 9.22 -6.92 27.05
CA PRO A 21 9.89 -7.19 28.31
C PRO A 21 9.34 -8.46 28.96
N GLU A 22 10.16 -9.05 29.82
CA GLU A 22 9.87 -10.18 30.70
C GLU A 22 10.64 -9.96 32.01
N LEU A 23 10.04 -10.27 33.17
CA LEU A 23 10.65 -10.04 34.48
C LEU A 23 11.13 -11.35 35.11
N SER A 24 12.22 -11.27 35.89
CA SER A 24 12.58 -12.34 36.83
C SER A 24 11.47 -12.52 37.89
N PRO A 25 11.41 -13.69 38.57
CA PRO A 25 10.33 -13.97 39.52
C PRO A 25 10.21 -12.94 40.65
N ASP A 26 11.35 -12.37 41.06
CA ASP A 26 11.47 -11.32 42.09
C ASP A 26 11.38 -9.88 41.53
N GLY A 27 11.16 -9.73 40.21
CA GLY A 27 11.04 -8.44 39.54
C GLY A 27 12.33 -7.62 39.44
N LYS A 28 13.50 -8.15 39.82
CA LYS A 28 14.76 -7.38 39.84
C LYS A 28 15.46 -7.31 38.49
N THR A 29 15.30 -8.32 37.65
CA THR A 29 15.92 -8.40 36.32
C THR A 29 14.84 -8.32 35.25
N VAL A 30 15.10 -7.55 34.19
CA VAL A 30 14.28 -7.54 32.98
C VAL A 30 15.05 -8.18 31.83
N TYR A 31 14.36 -9.02 31.07
CA TYR A 31 14.79 -9.53 29.76
C TYR A 31 13.94 -8.88 28.67
N PHE A 32 14.53 -8.45 27.56
CA PHE A 32 13.80 -7.74 26.52
C PHE A 32 14.45 -7.90 25.15
N SER A 33 13.69 -7.63 24.08
CA SER A 33 14.22 -7.60 22.71
C SER A 33 14.65 -6.20 22.30
N TRP A 34 15.84 -6.09 21.72
CA TRP A 34 16.36 -4.84 21.16
C TRP A 34 17.44 -5.12 20.11
N ALA A 35 17.46 -4.32 19.04
CA ALA A 35 18.38 -4.45 17.91
C ALA A 35 18.49 -5.85 17.26
N GLY A 36 17.48 -6.71 17.43
CA GLY A 36 17.46 -8.06 16.87
C GLY A 36 17.88 -9.16 17.85
N ASP A 37 18.22 -8.82 19.10
CA ASP A 37 18.65 -9.79 20.11
C ASP A 37 17.85 -9.69 21.40
N ILE A 38 18.04 -10.67 22.27
CA ILE A 38 17.60 -10.64 23.66
C ILE A 38 18.68 -10.02 24.55
N TRP A 39 18.26 -9.14 25.44
CA TRP A 39 19.10 -8.42 26.41
C TRP A 39 18.58 -8.63 27.82
N SER A 40 19.46 -8.52 28.82
CA SER A 40 19.12 -8.55 30.24
C SER A 40 19.67 -7.32 30.96
N GLY A 41 18.93 -6.76 31.92
CA GLY A 41 19.42 -5.68 32.78
C GLY A 41 18.65 -5.59 34.10
N ASN A 42 19.08 -4.70 35.00
CA ASN A 42 18.31 -4.41 36.22
C ASN A 42 16.99 -3.72 35.84
N SER A 43 15.88 -4.14 36.43
CA SER A 43 14.55 -3.54 36.26
C SER A 43 14.48 -2.01 36.50
N GLU A 44 15.44 -1.45 37.22
CA GLU A 44 15.58 -0.02 37.53
C GLU A 44 16.34 0.75 36.44
N GLY A 45 16.92 0.06 35.46
CA GLY A 45 17.80 0.63 34.43
C GLY A 45 19.28 0.37 34.70
N GLY A 46 20.14 0.99 33.90
CA GLY A 46 21.60 0.81 33.93
C GLY A 46 22.12 0.01 32.74
N GLU A 47 23.26 -0.66 32.93
CA GLU A 47 23.90 -1.43 31.87
C GLU A 47 23.10 -2.69 31.53
N ALA A 48 22.85 -2.91 30.25
CA ALA A 48 22.21 -4.11 29.71
C ALA A 48 23.26 -5.01 29.04
N ARG A 49 23.14 -6.31 29.31
CA ARG A 49 23.99 -7.36 28.74
C ARG A 49 23.25 -8.10 27.63
N ARG A 50 23.89 -8.23 26.48
CA ARG A 50 23.39 -9.02 25.34
C ARG A 50 23.42 -10.51 25.66
N ILE A 51 22.31 -11.22 25.42
CA ILE A 51 22.13 -12.65 25.70
C ILE A 51 22.24 -13.50 24.44
N THR A 52 21.69 -13.02 23.33
CA THR A 52 21.76 -13.69 22.03
C THR A 52 22.54 -12.85 21.02
N THR A 53 23.13 -13.49 20.01
CA THR A 53 23.99 -12.84 19.01
C THR A 53 23.79 -13.39 17.60
N HIS A 54 22.67 -14.06 17.34
CA HIS A 54 22.41 -14.65 16.04
C HIS A 54 21.98 -13.54 15.05
N PRO A 55 22.36 -13.58 13.76
CA PRO A 55 21.93 -12.55 12.79
C PRO A 55 20.41 -12.49 12.58
N ALA A 56 19.73 -13.61 12.81
CA ALA A 56 18.27 -13.69 12.80
C ALA A 56 17.68 -12.99 14.03
N PRO A 57 16.60 -12.20 13.87
CA PRO A 57 15.93 -11.52 14.99
C PRO A 57 15.42 -12.50 16.06
N ASP A 58 15.85 -12.27 17.30
CA ASP A 58 15.35 -12.92 18.49
C ASP A 58 14.42 -11.98 19.27
N THR A 59 13.20 -12.43 19.59
CA THR A 59 12.14 -11.58 20.17
C THR A 59 11.28 -12.30 21.20
N ALA A 60 10.49 -11.54 21.97
CA ALA A 60 9.52 -12.07 22.94
C ALA A 60 10.10 -13.12 23.90
N PRO A 61 11.12 -12.75 24.71
CA PRO A 61 11.66 -13.63 25.72
C PRO A 61 10.59 -13.96 26.77
N GLN A 62 10.59 -15.19 27.27
CA GLN A 62 9.79 -15.64 28.42
C GLN A 62 10.65 -16.52 29.31
N LEU A 63 10.57 -16.34 30.62
CA LEU A 63 11.40 -17.10 31.54
C LEU A 63 10.87 -18.52 31.71
N SER A 64 11.77 -19.51 31.74
CA SER A 64 11.37 -20.85 32.14
C SER A 64 11.03 -20.90 33.62
N ARG A 65 10.14 -21.82 34.00
CA ARG A 65 9.65 -21.94 35.38
C ARG A 65 10.75 -22.05 36.44
N ASN A 66 11.85 -22.73 36.12
CA ASN A 66 12.96 -22.91 37.05
C ASN A 66 13.92 -21.70 37.11
N GLY A 67 13.67 -20.65 36.31
CA GLY A 67 14.49 -19.44 36.23
C GLY A 67 15.86 -19.66 35.60
N LYS A 68 16.15 -20.82 35.00
CA LYS A 68 17.48 -21.17 34.48
C LYS A 68 17.63 -20.91 32.97
N SER A 69 16.53 -20.74 32.25
CA SER A 69 16.54 -20.54 30.80
C SER A 69 15.49 -19.53 30.33
N LEU A 70 15.67 -19.01 29.13
CA LEU A 70 14.72 -18.16 28.42
C LEU A 70 14.21 -18.90 27.19
N PHE A 71 12.91 -18.86 26.96
CA PHE A 71 12.30 -19.16 25.67
C PHE A 71 12.17 -17.87 24.86
N PHE A 72 12.35 -17.92 23.54
CA PHE A 72 12.21 -16.75 22.68
C PHE A 72 11.85 -17.17 21.24
N ASN A 73 11.29 -16.24 20.47
CA ASN A 73 10.98 -16.44 19.06
C ASN A 73 12.19 -16.08 18.19
N SER A 74 12.53 -16.91 17.22
CA SER A 74 13.57 -16.65 16.22
C SER A 74 13.16 -17.22 14.86
N ASP A 75 13.43 -16.49 13.78
CA ASP A 75 13.21 -16.96 12.40
C ASP A 75 14.47 -17.57 11.77
N ARG A 76 15.47 -17.94 12.59
CA ARG A 76 16.76 -18.48 12.13
C ARG A 76 16.64 -19.73 11.24
N THR A 77 15.53 -20.46 11.32
CA THR A 77 15.22 -21.64 10.49
C THR A 77 14.16 -21.36 9.41
N GLY A 78 14.00 -20.11 8.98
CA GLY A 78 13.15 -19.72 7.84
C GLY A 78 11.69 -19.38 8.17
N SER A 79 11.22 -19.69 9.38
CA SER A 79 9.97 -19.18 9.95
C SER A 79 10.14 -18.99 11.45
N SER A 80 9.32 -18.14 12.09
CA SER A 80 9.38 -17.91 13.55
C SER A 80 9.20 -19.25 14.28
N GLN A 81 10.18 -19.67 15.06
CA GLN A 81 10.13 -20.83 15.94
C GLN A 81 10.51 -20.42 17.36
N VAL A 82 10.11 -21.22 18.34
CA VAL A 82 10.53 -21.05 19.73
C VAL A 82 11.85 -21.77 19.96
N PHE A 83 12.80 -21.05 20.53
CA PHE A 83 14.09 -21.54 20.99
C PHE A 83 14.23 -21.37 22.50
N GLN A 84 15.10 -22.16 23.12
CA GLN A 84 15.47 -22.09 24.51
C GLN A 84 16.97 -21.77 24.63
N ILE A 85 17.36 -20.90 25.55
CA ILE A 85 18.77 -20.59 25.86
C ILE A 85 18.95 -20.47 27.39
N PRO A 86 20.11 -20.85 27.97
CA PRO A 86 20.39 -20.54 29.37
C PRO A 86 20.32 -19.03 29.65
N ILE A 87 19.91 -18.62 30.86
CA ILE A 87 19.82 -17.17 31.23
C ILE A 87 21.18 -16.45 31.16
N GLY A 88 22.28 -17.20 31.22
CA GLY A 88 23.65 -16.71 31.02
C GLY A 88 24.00 -16.41 29.56
N GLY A 89 23.20 -16.87 28.60
CA GLY A 89 23.57 -16.98 27.18
C GLY A 89 24.13 -18.36 26.84
N GLY A 90 24.57 -18.56 25.60
CA GLY A 90 25.14 -19.81 25.10
C GLY A 90 24.46 -20.34 23.84
N VAL A 91 24.47 -21.66 23.65
CA VAL A 91 23.84 -22.32 22.51
C VAL A 91 22.32 -22.34 22.70
N ALA A 92 21.59 -21.92 21.67
CA ALA A 92 20.13 -21.97 21.68
C ALA A 92 19.62 -23.28 21.07
N GLU A 93 18.64 -23.90 21.73
CA GLU A 93 18.01 -25.16 21.32
C GLU A 93 16.61 -24.91 20.77
N GLN A 94 16.26 -25.52 19.63
CA GLN A 94 14.95 -25.36 19.01
C GLN A 94 13.89 -26.24 19.69
N ILE A 95 12.71 -25.67 19.97
CA ILE A 95 11.59 -26.37 20.63
C ILE A 95 10.44 -26.66 19.67
N THR A 96 10.19 -25.79 18.69
CA THR A 96 9.09 -25.94 17.71
C THR A 96 9.65 -26.13 16.31
N PHE A 97 8.97 -26.94 15.49
CA PHE A 97 9.48 -27.39 14.19
C PHE A 97 8.47 -27.28 13.04
N HIS A 98 7.26 -26.78 13.30
CA HIS A 98 6.22 -26.71 12.27
C HIS A 98 6.53 -25.59 11.27
N SER A 99 6.50 -25.87 9.97
CA SER A 99 6.90 -24.91 8.92
C SER A 99 6.07 -23.62 8.86
N GLU A 100 4.81 -23.61 9.30
CA GLU A 100 3.96 -22.40 9.44
C GLU A 100 4.43 -21.47 10.58
N GLY A 101 5.42 -21.90 11.36
CA GLY A 101 5.97 -21.17 12.49
C GLY A 101 5.21 -21.40 13.79
N SER A 102 5.68 -20.71 14.83
CA SER A 102 5.15 -20.65 16.18
C SER A 102 5.51 -19.30 16.78
N VAL A 103 4.54 -18.62 17.39
CA VAL A 103 4.77 -17.39 18.16
C VAL A 103 4.52 -17.71 19.62
N LEU A 104 5.54 -17.59 20.45
CA LEU A 104 5.44 -17.78 21.90
C LEU A 104 4.49 -16.75 22.52
N GLU A 105 3.52 -17.24 23.30
CA GLU A 105 2.59 -16.43 24.07
C GLU A 105 2.94 -16.49 25.57
N ASP A 106 3.09 -17.68 26.15
CA ASP A 106 3.30 -17.86 27.60
C ASP A 106 3.94 -19.22 27.93
N VAL A 107 4.43 -19.39 29.15
CA VAL A 107 4.94 -20.65 29.72
C VAL A 107 3.98 -21.13 30.81
N HIS A 108 3.54 -22.39 30.74
CA HIS A 108 2.58 -22.91 31.70
C HIS A 108 3.19 -22.94 33.13
N PRO A 109 2.48 -22.45 34.18
CA PRO A 109 3.06 -22.28 35.52
C PRO A 109 3.36 -23.60 36.25
N GLN A 110 2.57 -24.65 35.99
CA GLN A 110 2.68 -25.94 36.69
C GLN A 110 3.15 -27.13 35.83
N LYS A 111 3.02 -27.07 34.50
CA LYS A 111 3.31 -28.17 33.56
C LYS A 111 4.41 -27.74 32.59
N ASN A 112 5.13 -28.70 32.00
CA ASN A 112 6.15 -28.42 30.99
C ASN A 112 5.53 -28.17 29.61
N LEU A 113 4.70 -27.13 29.50
CA LEU A 113 3.97 -26.73 28.30
C LEU A 113 4.26 -25.27 27.95
N LEU A 114 4.29 -24.97 26.66
CA LEU A 114 4.30 -23.63 26.09
C LEU A 114 2.93 -23.32 25.49
N LEU A 115 2.47 -22.08 25.67
CA LEU A 115 1.34 -21.52 24.93
C LEU A 115 1.89 -20.77 23.72
N LEU A 116 1.34 -21.08 22.55
CA LEU A 116 1.74 -20.50 21.28
C LEU A 116 0.53 -19.91 20.56
N SER A 117 0.76 -19.02 19.60
CA SER A 117 -0.26 -18.61 18.62
C SER A 117 0.19 -18.79 17.17
N ASN A 118 -0.70 -19.34 16.33
CA ASN A 118 -0.52 -19.43 14.88
C ASN A 118 -1.86 -19.71 14.16
N GLN A 119 -1.89 -19.69 12.83
CA GLN A 119 -3.09 -19.82 12.01
C GLN A 119 -3.52 -21.28 11.74
N ARG A 120 -2.55 -22.19 11.59
CA ARG A 120 -2.76 -23.59 11.17
C ARG A 120 -3.78 -23.68 10.02
N ASP A 121 -4.81 -24.50 10.08
CA ASP A 121 -5.68 -24.85 8.95
C ASP A 121 -7.12 -24.30 9.08
N HIS A 122 -7.31 -23.24 9.87
CA HIS A 122 -8.64 -22.66 10.15
C HIS A 122 -8.96 -21.48 9.22
N ALA A 123 -10.25 -21.31 8.90
CA ALA A 123 -10.73 -20.23 8.03
C ALA A 123 -10.97 -18.91 8.78
N GLY A 124 -10.78 -17.78 8.10
CA GLY A 124 -11.06 -16.42 8.59
C GLY A 124 -9.95 -15.42 8.19
N ARG A 125 -10.22 -14.11 8.32
CA ARG A 125 -9.30 -13.03 7.91
C ARG A 125 -8.02 -12.91 8.76
N ARG A 126 -8.07 -13.37 10.01
CA ARG A 126 -6.94 -13.42 10.96
C ARG A 126 -7.09 -14.66 11.85
N PRO A 127 -6.94 -15.88 11.32
CA PRO A 127 -7.41 -17.10 11.96
C PRO A 127 -6.43 -17.64 13.03
N TYR A 128 -5.77 -16.76 13.77
CA TYR A 128 -4.86 -17.17 14.85
C TYR A 128 -5.63 -17.96 15.92
N ARG A 129 -5.05 -19.08 16.36
CA ARG A 129 -5.53 -19.94 17.44
C ARG A 129 -4.45 -20.06 18.50
N LEU A 130 -4.88 -20.32 19.73
CA LEU A 130 -3.98 -20.71 20.80
C LEU A 130 -3.68 -22.20 20.74
N ILE A 131 -2.41 -22.53 20.94
CA ILE A 131 -1.85 -23.87 20.75
C ILE A 131 -1.00 -24.21 21.98
N GLU A 132 -1.17 -25.41 22.53
CA GLU A 132 -0.27 -25.98 23.54
C GLU A 132 0.82 -26.82 22.89
N LYS A 133 2.08 -26.59 23.26
CA LYS A 133 3.23 -27.42 22.85
C LYS A 133 3.97 -27.89 24.10
N PRO A 134 4.09 -29.21 24.36
CA PRO A 134 5.00 -29.71 25.37
C PRO A 134 6.44 -29.31 25.08
N ILE A 135 7.22 -28.94 26.10
CA ILE A 135 8.64 -28.58 25.92
C ILE A 135 9.45 -29.78 25.39
N ASP A 136 9.02 -31.00 25.75
CA ASP A 136 9.52 -32.24 25.14
C ASP A 136 9.28 -32.23 23.62
N ILE A 137 10.38 -32.14 22.87
CA ILE A 137 10.38 -32.06 21.40
C ILE A 137 9.90 -33.35 20.72
N SER A 138 9.70 -34.44 21.47
CA SER A 138 9.15 -35.70 20.99
C SER A 138 7.62 -35.71 20.90
N LYS A 139 6.95 -34.70 21.48
CA LYS A 139 5.48 -34.58 21.52
C LYS A 139 4.97 -33.52 20.55
N ASP A 140 3.84 -33.76 19.91
CA ASP A 140 3.19 -32.75 19.05
C ASP A 140 2.54 -31.62 19.84
N GLU A 141 2.33 -30.52 19.12
CA GLU A 141 1.47 -29.42 19.54
C GLU A 141 -0.02 -29.73 19.35
N ARG A 142 -0.87 -28.98 20.04
CA ARG A 142 -2.33 -29.15 20.03
C ARG A 142 -3.05 -27.80 20.03
N VAL A 143 -3.95 -27.59 19.08
CA VAL A 143 -4.90 -26.47 19.10
C VAL A 143 -5.87 -26.64 20.28
N LEU A 144 -5.99 -25.59 21.11
CA LEU A 144 -6.83 -25.63 22.32
C LEU A 144 -8.33 -25.59 22.01
N PHE A 145 -8.72 -24.67 21.13
CA PHE A 145 -10.09 -24.41 20.71
C PHE A 145 -10.12 -23.72 19.33
N ASP A 146 -11.25 -23.76 18.62
CA ASP A 146 -11.40 -23.17 17.27
C ASP A 146 -11.97 -21.74 17.30
N ALA A 147 -11.41 -20.87 18.11
CA ALA A 147 -11.79 -19.45 18.17
C ALA A 147 -10.57 -18.56 17.96
N THR A 148 -10.78 -17.40 17.35
CA THR A 148 -9.69 -16.44 17.14
C THR A 148 -9.12 -15.99 18.49
N GLY A 149 -7.80 -15.92 18.61
CA GLY A 149 -7.16 -15.50 19.85
C GLY A 149 -5.65 -15.30 19.74
N ARG A 150 -5.13 -14.30 20.46
CA ARG A 150 -3.70 -13.99 20.65
C ARG A 150 -3.46 -13.43 22.04
N ASN A 151 -2.21 -13.17 22.43
CA ASN A 151 -1.86 -12.64 23.75
C ASN A 151 -2.42 -13.51 24.90
N GLY A 152 -2.31 -14.82 24.71
CA GLY A 152 -2.78 -15.81 25.68
C GLY A 152 -1.92 -15.80 26.94
N ARG A 153 -2.52 -15.85 28.13
CA ARG A 153 -1.81 -15.98 29.42
C ARG A 153 -2.50 -16.97 30.35
N TYR A 154 -1.75 -17.92 30.88
CA TYR A 154 -2.22 -18.87 31.89
C TYR A 154 -2.41 -18.18 33.24
N SER A 155 -3.52 -18.52 33.88
CA SER A 155 -3.72 -18.30 35.31
C SER A 155 -2.66 -19.04 36.13
N PRO A 156 -2.33 -18.58 37.36
CA PRO A 156 -1.33 -19.25 38.21
C PRO A 156 -1.64 -20.73 38.50
N ASP A 157 -2.92 -21.10 38.51
CA ASP A 157 -3.36 -22.49 38.68
C ASP A 157 -3.37 -23.30 37.37
N GLY A 158 -3.18 -22.65 36.22
CA GLY A 158 -3.21 -23.26 34.89
C GLY A 158 -4.60 -23.65 34.38
N LYS A 159 -5.68 -23.30 35.10
CA LYS A 159 -7.05 -23.73 34.76
C LYS A 159 -7.77 -22.78 33.79
N ASN A 160 -7.30 -21.54 33.71
CA ASN A 160 -7.87 -20.47 32.90
C ASN A 160 -6.80 -19.84 32.00
N ILE A 161 -7.21 -19.40 30.81
CA ILE A 161 -6.37 -18.68 29.85
C ILE A 161 -7.08 -17.37 29.48
N LEU A 162 -6.46 -16.23 29.80
CA LEU A 162 -6.89 -14.94 29.26
C LEU A 162 -6.30 -14.74 27.88
N PHE A 163 -7.07 -14.19 26.95
CA PHE A 163 -6.62 -13.92 25.58
C PHE A 163 -7.38 -12.76 24.94
N VAL A 164 -6.86 -12.26 23.82
CA VAL A 164 -7.40 -11.09 23.11
C VAL A 164 -8.04 -11.49 21.79
N ARG A 165 -9.24 -10.97 21.53
CA ARG A 165 -9.94 -11.01 20.24
C ARG A 165 -10.06 -9.61 19.65
N GLY A 166 -10.01 -9.50 18.32
CA GLY A 166 -10.06 -8.22 17.62
C GLY A 166 -8.80 -7.37 17.82
N GLY A 167 -8.94 -6.05 17.64
CA GLY A 167 -7.89 -5.07 17.89
C GLY A 167 -7.41 -4.32 16.65
N ALA A 168 -7.56 -2.99 16.70
CA ALA A 168 -6.81 -2.07 15.87
C ALA A 168 -5.29 -2.14 16.18
N PRO A 169 -4.41 -1.74 15.23
CA PRO A 169 -2.96 -1.72 15.44
C PRO A 169 -2.55 -1.02 16.73
N THR A 170 -1.57 -1.58 17.46
CA THR A 170 -1.19 -1.13 18.82
C THR A 170 -0.78 0.34 18.90
N TYR A 171 -0.24 0.91 17.82
CA TYR A 171 0.20 2.31 17.82
C TYR A 171 -0.88 3.30 17.40
N ARG A 172 -2.06 2.87 16.93
CA ARG A 172 -3.17 3.79 16.63
C ARG A 172 -3.77 4.26 17.95
N LYS A 173 -3.51 5.52 18.32
CA LYS A 173 -3.97 6.12 19.58
C LYS A 173 -5.40 6.62 19.39
N GLY A 174 -6.25 6.45 20.40
CA GLY A 174 -7.61 7.01 20.39
C GLY A 174 -8.62 6.30 19.50
N TYR A 175 -8.31 5.12 18.93
CA TYR A 175 -9.32 4.37 18.18
C TYR A 175 -10.48 3.99 19.09
N GLN A 176 -11.70 4.33 18.67
CA GLN A 176 -12.94 3.93 19.32
C GLN A 176 -13.87 3.34 18.26
N GLY A 177 -14.20 2.05 18.37
CA GLY A 177 -15.03 1.39 17.36
C GLY A 177 -15.07 -0.13 17.47
N SER A 178 -15.74 -0.78 16.53
CA SER A 178 -16.00 -2.23 16.58
C SER A 178 -14.77 -3.12 16.43
N GLN A 179 -13.66 -2.61 15.89
CA GLN A 179 -12.38 -3.33 15.88
C GLN A 179 -11.66 -3.29 17.22
N ALA A 180 -12.27 -2.73 18.27
CA ALA A 180 -11.67 -2.69 19.59
C ALA A 180 -11.25 -4.09 20.05
N ALA A 181 -10.07 -4.18 20.65
CA ALA A 181 -9.60 -5.41 21.26
C ALA A 181 -10.45 -5.73 22.50
N ARG A 182 -10.79 -7.00 22.70
CA ARG A 182 -11.60 -7.49 23.82
C ARG A 182 -10.86 -8.61 24.53
N ILE A 183 -10.97 -8.69 25.86
CA ILE A 183 -10.31 -9.72 26.66
C ILE A 183 -11.32 -10.81 27.01
N TRP A 184 -10.97 -12.03 26.65
CA TRP A 184 -11.74 -13.24 26.87
C TRP A 184 -11.00 -14.15 27.84
N ASN A 185 -11.75 -14.93 28.61
CA ASN A 185 -11.25 -16.00 29.46
C ASN A 185 -11.76 -17.36 28.94
N TYR A 186 -10.86 -18.31 28.77
CA TYR A 186 -11.16 -19.70 28.47
C TYR A 186 -10.82 -20.59 29.66
N ASN A 187 -11.81 -21.32 30.18
CA ASN A 187 -11.59 -22.33 31.20
C ASN A 187 -11.23 -23.66 30.54
N VAL A 188 -10.03 -24.16 30.85
CA VAL A 188 -9.42 -25.33 30.20
C VAL A 188 -10.10 -26.64 30.60
N GLU A 189 -10.68 -26.70 31.82
CA GLU A 189 -11.29 -27.91 32.37
C GLU A 189 -12.68 -28.15 31.78
N ASN A 190 -13.57 -27.15 31.84
CA ASN A 190 -14.95 -27.27 31.36
C ASN A 190 -15.14 -26.79 29.91
N LYS A 191 -14.11 -26.21 29.29
CA LYS A 191 -14.08 -25.72 27.90
C LYS A 191 -15.12 -24.62 27.62
N THR A 192 -15.25 -23.68 28.54
CA THR A 192 -16.20 -22.55 28.41
C THR A 192 -15.48 -21.22 28.24
N PHE A 193 -16.16 -20.28 27.59
CA PHE A 193 -15.70 -18.90 27.38
C PHE A 193 -16.48 -17.92 28.24
N SER A 194 -15.80 -16.88 28.72
CA SER A 194 -16.40 -15.70 29.33
C SER A 194 -15.66 -14.45 28.87
N GLU A 195 -16.31 -13.29 28.92
CA GLU A 195 -15.74 -12.02 28.50
C GLU A 195 -15.65 -11.06 29.71
N PRO A 196 -14.56 -11.09 30.48
CA PRO A 196 -14.44 -10.25 31.67
C PRO A 196 -14.29 -8.76 31.35
N VAL A 197 -13.71 -8.39 30.20
CA VAL A 197 -13.45 -6.98 29.85
C VAL A 197 -13.77 -6.70 28.38
N SER A 198 -14.73 -5.80 28.18
CA SER A 198 -15.14 -5.24 26.90
C SER A 198 -15.11 -3.72 26.97
N ASP A 199 -14.55 -3.07 25.96
CA ASP A 199 -14.53 -1.60 25.89
C ASP A 199 -14.34 -1.13 24.44
N PRO A 200 -15.08 -0.10 23.98
CA PRO A 200 -14.96 0.40 22.60
C PRO A 200 -13.62 1.07 22.30
N THR A 201 -12.82 1.45 23.30
CA THR A 201 -11.45 1.99 23.14
C THR A 201 -10.39 0.88 22.99
N GLY A 202 -10.78 -0.37 23.22
CA GLY A 202 -9.96 -1.57 23.07
C GLY A 202 -9.08 -1.87 24.26
N CYS A 203 -9.19 -3.09 24.78
CA CYS A 203 -8.41 -3.61 25.89
C CYS A 203 -7.56 -4.82 25.47
N ARG A 204 -6.30 -4.89 25.91
CA ARG A 204 -5.29 -5.86 25.45
C ARG A 204 -4.24 -6.17 26.52
N TYR A 205 -3.30 -7.08 26.22
CA TYR A 205 -2.21 -7.48 27.09
C TYR A 205 -2.65 -7.90 28.51
N PRO A 206 -3.54 -8.91 28.64
CA PRO A 206 -3.89 -9.41 29.97
C PRO A 206 -2.65 -10.00 30.66
N LEU A 207 -2.52 -9.79 31.96
CA LEU A 207 -1.46 -10.30 32.83
C LEU A 207 -2.08 -10.74 34.15
N TRP A 208 -1.99 -12.02 34.50
CA TRP A 208 -2.57 -12.50 35.76
C TRP A 208 -1.89 -11.90 36.99
N ALA A 209 -2.67 -11.59 38.02
CA ALA A 209 -2.10 -11.35 39.34
C ALA A 209 -1.70 -12.69 39.99
N ALA A 210 -0.67 -12.68 40.84
CA ALA A 210 -0.15 -13.88 41.49
C ALA A 210 -1.21 -14.67 42.30
N ASN A 211 -2.26 -13.99 42.78
CA ASN A 211 -3.34 -14.62 43.54
C ASN A 211 -4.39 -15.36 42.68
N GLY A 212 -4.37 -15.20 41.36
CA GLY A 212 -5.35 -15.79 40.44
C GLY A 212 -6.78 -15.24 40.55
N LYS A 213 -7.04 -14.26 41.44
CA LYS A 213 -8.37 -13.65 41.66
C LYS A 213 -8.57 -12.33 40.88
N SER A 214 -7.52 -11.86 40.21
CA SER A 214 -7.53 -10.63 39.44
C SER A 214 -6.50 -10.69 38.32
N PHE A 215 -6.59 -9.77 37.37
CA PHE A 215 -5.58 -9.58 36.33
C PHE A 215 -5.41 -8.11 36.00
N TYR A 216 -4.22 -7.77 35.50
CA TYR A 216 -3.91 -6.47 34.93
C TYR A 216 -4.06 -6.50 33.42
N TYR A 217 -4.37 -5.37 32.82
CA TYR A 217 -4.49 -5.26 31.37
C TYR A 217 -4.29 -3.81 30.93
N VAL A 218 -4.18 -3.59 29.63
CA VAL A 218 -3.98 -2.28 29.04
C VAL A 218 -5.22 -1.85 28.28
N CYS A 219 -5.74 -0.65 28.55
CA CYS A 219 -6.93 -0.14 27.87
C CYS A 219 -6.93 1.39 27.77
N ALA A 220 -7.56 1.93 26.73
CA ALA A 220 -7.52 3.35 26.37
C ALA A 220 -8.70 4.18 26.89
N ARG A 221 -9.43 3.68 27.90
CA ARG A 221 -10.59 4.33 28.54
C ARG A 221 -10.35 5.77 29.00
N SER A 222 -9.11 6.12 29.33
CA SER A 222 -8.68 7.43 29.81
C SER A 222 -7.87 8.22 28.77
N GLY A 223 -8.17 8.02 27.48
CA GLY A 223 -7.59 8.76 26.35
C GLY A 223 -6.38 8.08 25.70
N THR A 224 -5.44 7.58 26.50
CA THR A 224 -4.31 6.74 26.04
C THR A 224 -4.34 5.38 26.72
N PHE A 225 -3.61 4.41 26.16
CA PHE A 225 -3.50 3.09 26.78
C PHE A 225 -2.83 3.19 28.16
N ASN A 226 -3.58 2.81 29.19
CA ASN A 226 -3.15 2.80 30.59
C ASN A 226 -3.28 1.39 31.17
N ILE A 227 -2.60 1.12 32.29
CA ILE A 227 -2.74 -0.14 33.03
C ILE A 227 -3.96 -0.07 33.94
N TRP A 228 -4.79 -1.10 33.87
CA TRP A 228 -5.97 -1.32 34.69
C TRP A 228 -5.87 -2.68 35.37
N GLN A 229 -6.58 -2.85 36.48
CA GLN A 229 -6.75 -4.10 37.19
C GLN A 229 -8.23 -4.47 37.22
N HIS A 230 -8.55 -5.66 36.73
CA HIS A 230 -9.86 -6.28 36.87
C HIS A 230 -9.84 -7.34 37.97
N ARG A 231 -10.87 -7.36 38.81
CA ARG A 231 -11.07 -8.38 39.84
C ARG A 231 -12.33 -9.16 39.51
N PHE A 232 -12.23 -10.49 39.48
CA PHE A 232 -13.38 -11.32 39.17
C PHE A 232 -14.46 -11.16 40.23
N GLY A 233 -15.69 -10.91 39.79
CA GLY A 233 -16.85 -10.70 40.67
C GLY A 233 -17.02 -9.25 41.18
N GLU A 234 -16.10 -8.33 40.85
CA GLU A 234 -16.28 -6.89 41.07
C GLU A 234 -16.67 -6.21 39.76
N ASN A 235 -17.48 -5.14 39.83
CA ASN A 235 -17.99 -4.44 38.64
C ASN A 235 -17.12 -3.26 38.18
N ASN A 236 -16.13 -2.85 38.98
CA ASN A 236 -15.30 -1.66 38.70
C ASN A 236 -13.82 -2.02 38.65
N ASP A 237 -13.17 -1.63 37.56
CA ASP A 237 -11.73 -1.83 37.39
C ASP A 237 -10.94 -0.69 38.04
N ARG A 238 -9.81 -1.03 38.65
CA ARG A 238 -8.90 -0.06 39.25
C ARG A 238 -7.87 0.38 38.22
N GLN A 239 -7.78 1.69 37.95
CA GLN A 239 -6.72 2.26 37.12
C GLN A 239 -5.39 2.34 37.93
N LEU A 240 -4.29 1.90 37.34
CA LEU A 240 -2.95 1.92 37.95
C LEU A 240 -2.07 3.06 37.41
N THR A 241 -2.18 3.37 36.11
CA THR A 241 -1.48 4.49 35.49
C THR A 241 -2.47 5.53 35.00
N LYS A 242 -2.15 6.80 35.20
CA LYS A 242 -2.95 7.94 34.77
C LYS A 242 -2.03 9.08 34.36
N ASP A 243 -2.55 10.02 33.58
CA ASP A 243 -1.85 11.26 33.18
C ASP A 243 -0.49 10.99 32.50
N LEU A 244 -0.39 9.88 31.77
CA LEU A 244 0.83 9.49 31.07
C LEU A 244 1.04 10.37 29.82
N SER A 245 2.30 10.67 29.53
CA SER A 245 2.68 11.40 28.31
C SER A 245 2.50 10.59 27.02
N ASP A 246 2.37 9.26 27.12
CA ASP A 246 2.08 8.37 26.01
C ASP A 246 1.46 7.04 26.49
N SER A 247 1.03 6.22 25.53
CA SER A 247 0.44 4.90 25.72
C SER A 247 1.41 3.88 26.33
N VAL A 248 0.89 3.05 27.22
CA VAL A 248 1.51 1.82 27.72
C VAL A 248 1.54 0.76 26.62
N ILE A 249 2.71 0.20 26.35
CA ILE A 249 2.91 -0.83 25.32
C ILE A 249 3.67 -2.03 25.90
N GLY A 250 3.12 -3.22 25.68
CA GLY A 250 3.76 -4.50 26.00
C GLY A 250 4.18 -4.62 27.47
N PRO A 251 3.24 -4.55 28.43
CA PRO A 251 3.57 -4.74 29.84
C PRO A 251 3.96 -6.19 30.14
N ALA A 252 4.71 -6.39 31.22
CA ALA A 252 5.01 -7.67 31.85
C ALA A 252 4.91 -7.52 33.38
N ILE A 253 4.72 -8.63 34.08
CA ILE A 253 4.60 -8.70 35.55
C ILE A 253 5.55 -9.75 36.11
N SER A 254 6.14 -9.49 37.28
CA SER A 254 6.94 -10.48 38.01
C SER A 254 6.06 -11.62 38.55
N ALA A 255 6.62 -12.81 38.72
CA ALA A 255 5.87 -13.99 39.17
C ALA A 255 5.27 -13.81 40.58
N ASP A 256 5.94 -13.06 41.46
CA ASP A 256 5.40 -12.68 42.78
C ASP A 256 4.26 -11.65 42.71
N GLY A 257 3.98 -11.09 41.52
CA GLY A 257 2.94 -10.09 41.28
C GLY A 257 3.23 -8.71 41.86
N SER A 258 4.45 -8.45 42.35
CA SER A 258 4.80 -7.20 43.05
C SER A 258 5.19 -6.06 42.10
N THR A 259 5.71 -6.40 40.91
CA THR A 259 6.35 -5.47 39.98
C THR A 259 5.80 -5.64 38.57
N LEU A 260 5.37 -4.53 37.97
CA LEU A 260 5.06 -4.39 36.55
C LEU A 260 6.21 -3.66 35.86
N ILE A 261 6.46 -3.99 34.60
CA ILE A 261 7.30 -3.20 33.70
C ILE A 261 6.60 -3.05 32.36
N TYR A 262 6.70 -1.89 31.73
CA TYR A 262 6.07 -1.62 30.44
C TYR A 262 6.85 -0.56 29.67
N ARG A 263 6.65 -0.47 28.36
CA ARG A 263 7.19 0.65 27.58
C ARG A 263 6.20 1.80 27.55
N GLN A 264 6.70 3.01 27.77
CA GLN A 264 6.04 4.26 27.41
C GLN A 264 7.00 5.08 26.58
N LEU A 265 6.57 5.44 25.36
CA LEU A 265 7.40 6.13 24.39
C LEU A 265 8.70 5.36 24.09
N PHE A 266 9.88 5.84 24.48
CA PHE A 266 11.17 5.23 24.14
C PHE A 266 11.78 4.35 25.22
N ASP A 267 11.26 4.38 26.46
CA ASP A 267 11.89 3.69 27.59
C ASP A 267 10.92 2.77 28.31
N PHE A 268 11.49 1.87 29.11
CA PHE A 268 10.70 1.12 30.08
C PHE A 268 10.43 1.93 31.34
N TYR A 269 9.31 1.61 31.97
CA TYR A 269 8.89 2.12 33.26
C TYR A 269 8.53 0.95 34.16
N LYS A 270 9.08 0.95 35.37
CA LYS A 270 8.79 0.02 36.46
C LYS A 270 7.66 0.59 37.30
N LEU A 271 6.74 -0.25 37.76
CA LEU A 271 5.61 0.15 38.59
C LEU A 271 5.30 -0.92 39.63
N SER A 272 5.22 -0.55 40.90
CA SER A 272 4.71 -1.47 41.92
C SER A 272 3.19 -1.66 41.77
N THR A 273 2.69 -2.87 42.01
CA THR A 273 1.25 -3.16 41.98
C THR A 273 0.47 -2.61 43.19
N LYS A 274 1.18 -2.08 44.19
CA LYS A 274 0.59 -1.47 45.39
C LYS A 274 -0.27 -0.24 45.04
N ALA A 275 -1.23 0.07 45.90
CA ALA A 275 -2.04 1.28 45.80
C ALA A 275 -1.18 2.54 45.86
N GLY A 276 -1.42 3.49 44.96
CA GLY A 276 -0.73 4.79 44.93
C GLY A 276 0.71 4.78 44.41
N ALA A 277 1.24 3.65 43.95
CA ALA A 277 2.58 3.57 43.38
C ALA A 277 2.69 4.45 42.11
N LYS A 278 3.84 5.09 41.94
CA LYS A 278 4.15 5.89 40.75
C LYS A 278 5.11 5.12 39.83
N PRO A 279 4.98 5.26 38.50
CA PRO A 279 5.94 4.68 37.58
C PRO A 279 7.33 5.31 37.70
N GLU A 280 8.37 4.49 37.65
CA GLU A 280 9.77 4.87 37.68
C GLU A 280 10.44 4.55 36.34
N ARG A 281 11.10 5.53 35.72
CA ARG A 281 11.71 5.37 34.39
C ARG A 281 12.99 4.54 34.48
N ALA A 282 13.06 3.43 33.76
CA ALA A 282 14.23 2.57 33.66
C ALA A 282 14.97 2.82 32.34
N LYS A 283 16.10 3.54 32.41
CA LYS A 283 16.94 3.85 31.24
C LYS A 283 18.05 2.81 31.10
N PHE A 284 18.18 2.23 29.91
CA PHE A 284 19.20 1.23 29.63
C PHE A 284 20.29 1.76 28.71
N PHE A 285 21.51 1.27 28.89
CA PHE A 285 22.62 1.46 27.95
C PHE A 285 23.41 0.17 27.75
N HIS A 286 24.19 0.07 26.69
CA HIS A 286 25.11 -1.06 26.46
C HIS A 286 26.49 -0.58 26.03
N ARG A 287 27.46 -1.50 26.11
CA ARG A 287 28.83 -1.34 25.58
C ARG A 287 29.19 -2.39 24.53
N SER A 288 28.24 -3.23 24.14
CA SER A 288 28.45 -4.25 23.10
C SER A 288 28.63 -3.59 21.74
N SER A 289 29.58 -4.11 20.94
CA SER A 289 29.72 -3.72 19.53
C SER A 289 28.55 -4.29 18.72
N LEU A 290 27.82 -3.40 18.04
CA LEU A 290 26.78 -3.78 17.08
C LEU A 290 27.31 -3.58 15.66
N VAL A 291 26.85 -4.41 14.72
CA VAL A 291 27.26 -4.32 13.30
C VAL A 291 26.44 -3.21 12.62
N HIS A 292 26.66 -1.97 13.05
CA HIS A 292 26.02 -0.80 12.47
C HIS A 292 27.02 0.36 12.41
N PRO A 293 27.76 0.52 11.30
CA PRO A 293 28.72 1.60 11.18
C PRO A 293 28.00 2.95 11.18
N GLU A 294 28.65 3.98 11.70
CA GLU A 294 28.15 5.37 11.63
C GLU A 294 28.00 5.82 10.16
N HIS A 295 28.92 5.36 9.31
CA HIS A 295 28.93 5.62 7.88
C HIS A 295 28.70 4.32 7.10
N GLU A 296 27.71 4.33 6.21
CA GLU A 296 27.43 3.23 5.30
C GLU A 296 28.25 3.42 4.02
N ALA A 297 29.14 2.46 3.72
CA ALA A 297 29.87 2.43 2.47
C ALA A 297 29.02 1.75 1.38
N LEU A 298 28.76 2.48 0.30
CA LEU A 298 27.96 2.06 -0.85
C LEU A 298 28.82 2.18 -2.13
N THR A 299 28.49 1.36 -3.12
CA THR A 299 28.94 1.58 -4.49
C THR A 299 27.73 1.95 -5.33
N VAL A 300 27.76 3.14 -5.92
CA VAL A 300 26.64 3.67 -6.71
C VAL A 300 27.04 3.70 -8.17
N SER A 301 26.25 3.03 -9.01
CA SER A 301 26.48 2.92 -10.46
C SER A 301 25.22 3.20 -11.28
N SER A 302 24.21 3.81 -10.64
CA SER A 302 22.97 4.16 -11.32
C SER A 302 22.36 5.44 -10.79
N THR A 303 21.63 6.13 -11.67
CA THR A 303 20.85 7.34 -11.42
C THR A 303 19.49 7.23 -12.13
N LYS A 304 18.53 8.04 -11.70
CA LYS A 304 17.25 8.26 -12.40
C LYS A 304 17.05 9.72 -12.82
N ASP A 305 17.94 10.59 -12.40
CA ASP A 305 17.81 12.03 -12.47
C ASP A 305 19.15 12.61 -12.92
N ALA A 306 19.15 13.14 -14.14
CA ALA A 306 20.34 13.60 -14.81
C ALA A 306 20.00 14.77 -15.73
N THR A 307 21.00 15.57 -16.05
CA THR A 307 20.89 16.64 -17.02
C THR A 307 22.20 16.78 -17.78
N VAL A 308 22.14 17.40 -18.95
CA VAL A 308 23.27 17.45 -19.88
C VAL A 308 23.44 18.86 -20.41
N THR A 309 24.68 19.32 -20.53
CA THR A 309 24.98 20.61 -21.17
C THR A 309 24.47 20.62 -22.62
N ALA A 310 24.24 21.81 -23.18
CA ALA A 310 23.76 21.94 -24.55
C ALA A 310 24.68 21.24 -25.56
N THR A 311 25.99 21.24 -25.36
CA THR A 311 26.94 20.54 -26.24
C THR A 311 26.82 19.00 -26.13
N GLY A 312 26.31 18.49 -25.02
CA GLY A 312 26.25 17.07 -24.73
C GLY A 312 27.56 16.48 -24.25
N LEU A 313 28.54 17.32 -23.88
CA LEU A 313 29.88 16.89 -23.50
C LEU A 313 30.02 16.62 -22.00
N GLU A 314 29.15 17.21 -21.18
CA GLU A 314 29.15 17.08 -19.72
C GLU A 314 27.76 16.67 -19.23
N TRP A 315 27.73 15.70 -18.34
CA TRP A 315 26.54 15.26 -17.64
C TRP A 315 26.63 15.68 -16.18
N ALA A 316 25.51 16.13 -15.62
CA ALA A 316 25.27 16.13 -14.19
C ALA A 316 24.22 15.08 -13.87
N PHE A 317 24.32 14.45 -12.70
CA PHE A 317 23.36 13.45 -12.25
C PHE A 317 23.30 13.34 -10.74
N VAL A 318 22.17 12.87 -10.24
CA VAL A 318 21.95 12.63 -8.82
C VAL A 318 22.28 11.19 -8.47
N ALA A 319 23.10 10.98 -7.44
CA ALA A 319 23.40 9.69 -6.87
C ALA A 319 23.33 9.81 -5.34
N GLN A 320 22.48 8.97 -4.72
CA GLN A 320 22.24 8.97 -3.26
C GLN A 320 21.82 10.33 -2.67
N GLY A 321 21.12 11.15 -3.46
CA GLY A 321 20.66 12.47 -3.02
C GLY A 321 21.71 13.55 -3.18
N GLU A 322 22.79 13.32 -3.92
CA GLU A 322 23.81 14.32 -4.16
C GLU A 322 24.14 14.45 -5.63
N ILE A 323 24.66 15.62 -6.00
CA ILE A 323 24.95 16.00 -7.37
C ILE A 323 26.37 15.62 -7.73
N TRP A 324 26.51 14.94 -8.85
CA TRP A 324 27.77 14.55 -9.45
C TRP A 324 27.81 15.05 -10.89
N THR A 325 29.00 15.23 -11.42
CA THR A 325 29.19 15.55 -12.83
C THR A 325 30.37 14.80 -13.42
N MET A 326 30.32 14.55 -14.72
CA MET A 326 31.40 13.93 -15.48
C MET A 326 31.36 14.36 -16.93
N ASP A 327 32.48 14.25 -17.62
CA ASP A 327 32.56 14.39 -19.06
C ASP A 327 32.18 13.08 -19.78
N THR A 328 32.11 13.15 -21.10
CA THR A 328 31.73 11.99 -21.94
C THR A 328 32.93 11.14 -22.41
N VAL A 329 34.16 11.57 -22.13
CA VAL A 329 35.42 10.93 -22.54
C VAL A 329 36.05 10.17 -21.36
N LEU A 330 36.42 10.86 -20.27
CA LEU A 330 37.04 10.24 -19.07
C LEU A 330 35.99 9.45 -18.28
N LYS A 331 34.78 10.02 -18.14
CA LYS A 331 33.65 9.40 -17.41
C LYS A 331 33.99 9.15 -15.95
N GLU A 332 34.75 10.06 -15.36
CA GLU A 332 35.14 10.05 -13.96
C GLU A 332 34.24 11.02 -13.19
N PRO A 333 33.29 10.55 -12.37
CA PRO A 333 32.39 11.44 -11.66
C PRO A 333 33.08 12.24 -10.56
N HIS A 334 32.83 13.55 -10.57
CA HIS A 334 33.22 14.50 -9.55
C HIS A 334 31.99 14.93 -8.73
N ARG A 335 32.12 14.96 -7.40
CA ARG A 335 31.03 15.31 -6.46
C ARG A 335 30.91 16.83 -6.36
N LEU A 336 29.70 17.36 -6.53
CA LEU A 336 29.44 18.81 -6.47
C LEU A 336 28.78 19.25 -5.15
N THR A 337 28.18 18.32 -4.41
CA THR A 337 27.50 18.62 -3.14
C THR A 337 27.90 17.60 -2.08
N ASP A 338 28.12 18.07 -0.86
CA ASP A 338 28.27 17.24 0.34
C ASP A 338 27.36 17.80 1.42
N THR A 339 26.08 17.40 1.40
CA THR A 339 25.10 17.93 2.35
C THR A 339 24.21 16.83 2.90
N PRO A 340 23.66 16.99 4.12
CA PRO A 340 22.66 16.08 4.64
C PRO A 340 21.31 16.11 3.90
N ALA A 341 21.11 17.06 2.96
CA ALA A 341 19.88 17.21 2.19
C ALA A 341 19.72 16.08 1.15
N HIS A 342 18.54 16.00 0.55
CA HIS A 342 18.31 15.20 -0.63
C HIS A 342 18.17 16.13 -1.84
N GLU A 343 19.24 16.25 -2.62
CA GLU A 343 19.25 16.97 -3.88
C GLU A 343 18.61 16.12 -5.01
N SER A 344 17.70 16.73 -5.77
CA SER A 344 16.97 16.11 -6.89
C SER A 344 16.49 17.15 -7.91
N ASP A 345 15.81 16.73 -8.96
CA ASP A 345 15.20 17.55 -10.01
C ASP A 345 16.19 18.57 -10.59
N ILE A 346 17.24 18.03 -11.23
CA ILE A 346 18.40 18.83 -11.66
C ILE A 346 18.32 19.29 -13.13
N PHE A 347 18.77 20.51 -13.41
CA PHE A 347 18.73 21.10 -14.76
C PHE A 347 19.88 22.05 -15.02
N PHE A 348 20.59 21.90 -16.14
CA PHE A 348 21.42 22.98 -16.65
C PHE A 348 20.57 24.10 -17.22
N SER A 349 21.00 25.33 -16.97
CA SER A 349 20.64 26.48 -17.80
C SER A 349 21.01 26.25 -19.27
N GLU A 350 20.36 26.94 -20.21
CA GLU A 350 20.62 26.71 -21.64
C GLU A 350 22.06 27.05 -22.06
N LYS A 351 22.69 28.01 -21.38
CA LYS A 351 24.11 28.34 -21.56
C LYS A 351 25.06 27.36 -20.85
N GLY A 352 24.56 26.62 -19.85
CA GLY A 352 25.38 25.71 -19.03
C GLY A 352 26.27 26.41 -18.00
N ASP A 353 26.05 27.69 -17.74
CA ASP A 353 26.77 28.47 -16.72
C ASP A 353 26.21 28.25 -15.30
N HIS A 354 24.95 27.86 -15.20
CA HIS A 354 24.29 27.49 -13.95
C HIS A 354 23.69 26.07 -13.97
N LEU A 355 23.72 25.41 -12.82
CA LEU A 355 23.01 24.15 -12.53
C LEU A 355 21.95 24.37 -11.45
N TYR A 356 20.69 24.11 -11.78
CA TYR A 356 19.55 24.22 -10.87
C TYR A 356 19.24 22.85 -10.27
N TYR A 357 18.76 22.84 -9.04
CA TYR A 357 18.40 21.62 -8.33
C TYR A 357 17.42 21.90 -7.18
N LEU A 358 16.55 20.93 -6.90
CA LEU A 358 15.72 20.91 -5.71
C LEU A 358 16.56 20.43 -4.53
N LYS A 359 16.61 21.19 -3.44
CA LYS A 359 17.24 20.80 -2.18
C LYS A 359 16.17 20.52 -1.14
N ASP A 360 15.96 19.26 -0.79
CA ASP A 360 15.02 18.85 0.26
C ASP A 360 15.76 18.55 1.57
N ASN A 361 15.53 19.36 2.61
CA ASN A 361 16.10 19.13 3.94
C ASN A 361 15.17 18.31 4.87
N GLY A 362 14.07 17.80 4.32
CA GLY A 362 13.01 17.05 4.98
C GLY A 362 11.95 17.93 5.63
N ILE A 363 12.23 19.21 5.88
CA ILE A 363 11.29 20.20 6.43
C ILE A 363 10.76 21.12 5.33
N THR A 364 11.62 21.47 4.37
CA THR A 364 11.31 22.29 3.21
C THR A 364 12.05 21.75 2.00
N ALA A 365 11.43 21.81 0.82
CA ALA A 365 12.10 21.55 -0.45
C ALA A 365 11.99 22.81 -1.33
N ASN A 366 13.14 23.41 -1.65
CA ASN A 366 13.22 24.64 -2.43
C ASN A 366 14.25 24.48 -3.55
N TYR A 367 14.07 25.20 -4.65
CA TYR A 367 15.05 25.22 -5.74
C TYR A 367 16.22 26.12 -5.39
N TRP A 368 17.40 25.65 -5.75
CA TRP A 368 18.68 26.34 -5.65
C TRP A 368 19.34 26.37 -7.02
N ARG A 369 20.22 27.35 -7.21
CA ARG A 369 21.14 27.40 -8.34
C ARG A 369 22.58 27.36 -7.85
N MET A 370 23.39 26.58 -8.54
CA MET A 370 24.82 26.42 -8.35
C MET A 370 25.55 27.08 -9.52
N SER A 371 26.63 27.79 -9.21
CA SER A 371 27.55 28.38 -10.19
C SER A 371 28.99 28.06 -9.82
N LYS A 372 29.85 27.83 -10.81
CA LYS A 372 31.29 27.69 -10.62
C LYS A 372 31.89 29.03 -10.17
N SER A 373 32.76 29.03 -9.18
CA SER A 373 33.50 30.25 -8.77
C SER A 373 34.39 30.78 -9.90
N GLN A 374 34.93 29.90 -10.74
CA GLN A 374 35.64 30.24 -11.99
C GLN A 374 34.80 29.83 -13.21
N PRO A 375 34.12 30.77 -13.90
CA PRO A 375 33.18 30.44 -14.97
C PRO A 375 33.77 29.64 -16.13
N THR A 376 35.09 29.73 -16.37
CA THR A 376 35.80 29.07 -17.47
C THR A 376 36.19 27.62 -17.18
N GLU A 377 36.12 27.15 -15.94
CA GLU A 377 36.43 25.75 -15.59
C GLU A 377 35.38 24.79 -16.15
N PHE A 378 35.76 23.53 -16.39
CA PHE A 378 34.77 22.49 -16.66
C PHE A 378 34.04 22.09 -15.37
N TRP A 379 32.78 21.65 -15.49
CA TRP A 379 32.00 21.25 -14.30
C TRP A 379 32.64 20.07 -13.57
N TRP A 380 33.28 19.15 -14.31
CA TRP A 380 33.96 17.97 -13.75
C TRP A 380 35.35 18.25 -13.15
N GLU A 381 35.90 19.45 -13.32
CA GLU A 381 37.15 19.89 -12.67
C GLU A 381 36.92 20.90 -11.54
N ALA A 382 35.84 21.68 -11.61
CA ALA A 382 35.55 22.73 -10.64
C ALA A 382 35.37 22.16 -9.23
N THR A 383 35.99 22.83 -8.24
CA THR A 383 35.96 22.41 -6.82
C THR A 383 35.31 23.44 -5.90
N ASP A 384 35.05 24.65 -6.39
CA ASP A 384 34.44 25.74 -5.62
C ASP A 384 33.18 26.27 -6.32
N PHE A 385 32.10 26.37 -5.55
CA PHE A 385 30.76 26.66 -6.05
C PHE A 385 30.01 27.65 -5.15
N SER A 386 29.36 28.63 -5.77
CA SER A 386 28.36 29.47 -5.10
C SER A 386 26.97 28.83 -5.19
N HIS A 387 26.24 28.81 -4.08
CA HIS A 387 24.88 28.28 -4.01
C HIS A 387 23.90 29.39 -3.62
N GLU A 388 22.87 29.60 -4.45
CA GLU A 388 21.86 30.62 -4.22
C GLU A 388 20.46 30.02 -4.23
N GLN A 389 19.66 30.40 -3.24
CA GLN A 389 18.28 29.92 -3.12
C GLN A 389 17.37 30.67 -4.11
N VAL A 390 16.74 29.94 -5.02
CA VAL A 390 15.85 30.47 -6.08
C VAL A 390 14.42 30.60 -5.56
N THR A 391 13.86 29.55 -4.95
CA THR A 391 12.51 29.60 -4.35
C THR A 391 12.56 29.61 -2.83
N LYS A 392 11.58 30.21 -2.18
CA LYS A 392 11.54 30.41 -0.71
C LYS A 392 10.21 29.94 -0.12
N GLY A 393 10.17 29.79 1.19
CA GLY A 393 8.95 29.44 1.94
C GLY A 393 8.87 27.98 2.40
N PRO A 394 7.87 27.67 3.24
CA PRO A 394 7.74 26.37 3.93
C PRO A 394 7.12 25.26 3.08
N GLU A 395 6.37 25.63 2.03
CA GLU A 395 5.71 24.67 1.14
C GLU A 395 6.72 23.92 0.28
N GLU A 396 6.38 22.69 -0.12
CA GLU A 396 7.20 21.91 -1.06
C GLU A 396 7.09 22.47 -2.48
N LYS A 397 8.22 22.43 -3.23
CA LYS A 397 8.28 22.82 -4.63
C LYS A 397 8.74 21.65 -5.48
N TRP A 398 8.25 21.56 -6.71
CA TRP A 398 8.65 20.53 -7.67
C TRP A 398 8.33 20.94 -9.11
N GLY A 399 8.77 20.12 -10.07
CA GLY A 399 8.42 20.26 -11.48
C GLY A 399 8.95 21.55 -12.09
N PHE A 400 10.23 21.84 -11.95
CA PHE A 400 10.86 23.05 -12.50
C PHE A 400 10.97 22.97 -14.02
N SER A 401 10.81 24.11 -14.71
CA SER A 401 11.13 24.22 -16.13
C SER A 401 11.51 25.64 -16.52
N PHE A 402 12.32 25.79 -17.57
CA PHE A 402 12.59 27.08 -18.19
C PHE A 402 11.55 27.42 -19.26
N SER A 403 11.27 28.71 -19.42
CA SER A 403 10.68 29.21 -20.66
C SER A 403 11.60 28.87 -21.84
N PRO A 404 11.09 28.74 -23.07
CA PRO A 404 11.92 28.44 -24.24
C PRO A 404 13.05 29.46 -24.48
N LYS A 405 12.87 30.71 -24.01
CA LYS A 405 13.88 31.77 -24.09
C LYS A 405 14.90 31.73 -22.95
N GLY A 406 14.64 30.96 -21.88
CA GLY A 406 15.47 30.88 -20.68
C GLY A 406 15.42 32.13 -19.79
N ASP A 407 14.51 33.06 -20.06
CA ASP A 407 14.33 34.32 -19.33
C ASP A 407 13.35 34.23 -18.16
N GLN A 408 12.62 33.12 -18.04
CA GLN A 408 11.67 32.81 -16.99
C GLN A 408 11.76 31.33 -16.61
N ILE A 409 11.30 31.02 -15.41
CA ILE A 409 11.12 29.67 -14.89
C ILE A 409 9.67 29.46 -14.49
N ALA A 410 9.20 28.22 -14.53
CA ALA A 410 7.99 27.78 -13.87
C ALA A 410 8.32 26.68 -12.86
N TYR A 411 7.53 26.62 -11.80
CA TYR A 411 7.61 25.58 -10.78
C TYR A 411 6.25 25.42 -10.13
N ILE A 412 6.02 24.25 -9.55
CA ILE A 412 4.82 23.96 -8.78
C ILE A 412 5.15 24.11 -7.30
N GLU A 413 4.23 24.68 -6.55
CA GLU A 413 4.24 24.75 -5.09
C GLU A 413 3.02 24.02 -4.52
N TYR A 414 3.19 23.32 -3.41
CA TYR A 414 2.08 22.66 -2.70
C TYR A 414 0.90 23.64 -2.47
N PRO A 415 -0.36 23.23 -2.73
CA PRO A 415 -0.85 21.89 -3.08
C PRO A 415 -0.81 21.52 -4.58
N GLY A 416 -0.34 22.42 -5.44
CA GLY A 416 -0.42 22.28 -6.89
C GLY A 416 -0.35 23.60 -7.66
N ASN A 417 -0.14 24.71 -6.95
CA ASN A 417 -0.08 26.04 -7.51
C ASN A 417 1.08 26.17 -8.51
N LEU A 418 0.80 26.60 -9.72
CA LEU A 418 1.82 26.84 -10.75
C LEU A 418 2.27 28.30 -10.67
N TRP A 419 3.57 28.50 -10.44
CA TRP A 419 4.22 29.80 -10.35
C TRP A 419 5.12 30.04 -11.55
N ILE A 420 5.31 31.32 -11.89
CA ILE A 420 6.33 31.80 -12.82
C ILE A 420 7.23 32.81 -12.10
N ALA A 421 8.53 32.78 -12.35
CA ALA A 421 9.50 33.74 -11.84
C ALA A 421 10.63 33.99 -12.86
N LYS A 422 11.51 34.96 -12.59
CA LYS A 422 12.82 35.05 -13.25
C LYS A 422 13.74 33.89 -12.81
N PRO A 423 14.80 33.56 -13.57
CA PRO A 423 15.73 32.47 -13.22
C PRO A 423 16.43 32.63 -11.88
N ASP A 424 16.56 33.86 -11.35
CA ASP A 424 17.09 34.12 -10.01
C ASP A 424 16.03 34.02 -8.90
N GLY A 425 14.77 33.72 -9.24
CA GLY A 425 13.64 33.64 -8.33
C GLY A 425 12.94 34.98 -8.08
N SER A 426 13.42 36.09 -8.64
CA SER A 426 12.76 37.39 -8.54
C SER A 426 11.48 37.43 -9.39
N GLU A 427 10.59 38.39 -9.09
CA GLU A 427 9.33 38.58 -9.82
C GLU A 427 8.43 37.33 -9.85
N ALA A 428 8.50 36.51 -8.80
CA ALA A 428 7.63 35.34 -8.65
C ALA A 428 6.16 35.76 -8.57
N ARG A 429 5.32 35.17 -9.42
CA ARG A 429 3.86 35.36 -9.45
C ARG A 429 3.14 34.04 -9.68
N LEU A 430 1.97 33.91 -9.05
CA LEU A 430 1.09 32.77 -9.25
C LEU A 430 0.45 32.87 -10.64
N LEU A 431 0.61 31.82 -11.46
CA LEU A 431 -0.04 31.71 -12.76
C LEU A 431 -1.39 30.99 -12.63
N LEU A 432 -1.41 29.84 -11.95
CA LEU A 432 -2.59 29.00 -11.83
C LEU A 432 -2.72 28.47 -10.40
N PRO A 433 -3.77 28.88 -9.64
CA PRO A 433 -4.12 28.18 -8.41
C PRO A 433 -4.63 26.78 -8.74
N ALA A 434 -4.09 25.75 -8.09
CA ALA A 434 -4.58 24.38 -8.27
C ALA A 434 -4.39 23.56 -6.99
N TRP A 435 -5.37 22.69 -6.73
CA TRP A 435 -5.39 21.80 -5.57
C TRP A 435 -4.67 20.47 -5.81
N THR A 436 -4.29 20.17 -7.07
CA THR A 436 -3.42 19.07 -7.46
C THR A 436 -2.35 19.56 -8.41
N SER A 437 -1.18 18.91 -8.41
CA SER A 437 -0.10 19.17 -9.35
C SER A 437 -0.56 19.07 -10.82
N PRO A 438 -0.58 20.17 -11.59
CA PRO A 438 -0.85 20.11 -13.03
C PRO A 438 0.40 19.59 -13.76
N GLU A 439 0.21 18.74 -14.78
CA GLU A 439 1.28 18.48 -15.75
C GLU A 439 1.26 19.61 -16.78
N TYR A 440 2.31 20.43 -16.84
CA TYR A 440 2.33 21.65 -17.64
C TYR A 440 3.48 21.67 -18.66
N VAL A 441 3.34 22.47 -19.71
CA VAL A 441 4.36 22.68 -20.75
C VAL A 441 4.21 24.05 -21.42
N TRP A 442 5.33 24.75 -21.57
CA TRP A 442 5.40 26.03 -22.28
C TRP A 442 5.14 25.85 -23.78
N SER A 443 4.43 26.79 -24.40
CA SER A 443 4.41 26.92 -25.85
C SER A 443 5.82 27.28 -26.36
N PRO A 444 6.19 26.93 -27.60
CA PRO A 444 7.54 27.19 -28.13
C PRO A 444 7.93 28.67 -28.19
N ASP A 445 6.95 29.56 -28.29
CA ASP A 445 7.15 31.02 -28.26
C ASP A 445 7.14 31.62 -26.84
N GLY A 446 6.80 30.82 -25.83
CA GLY A 446 6.70 31.19 -24.42
C GLY A 446 5.46 32.03 -24.05
N LYS A 447 4.53 32.27 -24.98
CA LYS A 447 3.33 33.11 -24.74
C LYS A 447 2.18 32.38 -24.04
N TYR A 448 2.17 31.04 -24.10
CA TYR A 448 1.10 30.21 -23.55
C TYR A 448 1.66 29.04 -22.73
N MET A 449 0.83 28.56 -21.81
CA MET A 449 1.04 27.34 -21.06
C MET A 449 -0.09 26.36 -21.40
N ALA A 450 0.25 25.11 -21.73
CA ALA A 450 -0.72 24.03 -21.78
C ALA A 450 -0.55 23.16 -20.54
N PHE A 451 -1.65 22.68 -19.97
CA PHE A 451 -1.60 21.82 -18.79
C PHE A 451 -2.77 20.84 -18.72
N SER A 452 -2.54 19.70 -18.07
CA SER A 452 -3.58 18.78 -17.63
C SER A 452 -4.07 19.23 -16.25
N LEU A 453 -5.33 19.66 -16.16
CA LEU A 453 -5.94 20.17 -14.93
C LEU A 453 -7.03 19.23 -14.45
N LYS A 454 -7.02 18.95 -13.15
CA LYS A 454 -8.00 18.09 -12.50
C LYS A 454 -9.13 18.88 -11.85
N ASP A 455 -10.37 18.54 -12.16
CA ASP A 455 -11.55 19.11 -11.52
C ASP A 455 -11.91 18.41 -10.18
N ALA A 456 -12.90 18.95 -9.46
CA ALA A 456 -13.36 18.38 -8.19
C ALA A 456 -13.97 16.96 -8.33
N ASN A 457 -14.34 16.54 -9.54
CA ASN A 457 -14.82 15.20 -9.86
C ASN A 457 -13.68 14.24 -10.22
N TYR A 458 -12.43 14.67 -10.08
CA TYR A 458 -11.24 13.92 -10.42
C TYR A 458 -11.11 13.62 -11.92
N ASN A 459 -11.85 14.33 -12.78
CA ASN A 459 -11.64 14.32 -14.23
C ASN A 459 -10.46 15.23 -14.58
N SER A 460 -9.65 14.83 -15.56
CA SER A 460 -8.49 15.63 -16.00
C SER A 460 -8.69 16.03 -17.45
N ASP A 461 -8.64 17.34 -17.75
CA ASP A 461 -8.77 17.90 -19.09
C ASP A 461 -7.51 18.67 -19.49
N ILE A 462 -7.31 18.86 -20.80
CA ILE A 462 -6.24 19.71 -21.31
C ILE A 462 -6.74 21.14 -21.44
N CYS A 463 -6.03 22.06 -20.80
CA CYS A 463 -6.31 23.48 -20.81
C CYS A 463 -5.12 24.26 -21.38
N ILE A 464 -5.40 25.45 -21.93
CA ILE A 464 -4.39 26.42 -22.37
C ILE A 464 -4.67 27.78 -21.72
N MET A 465 -3.62 28.50 -21.31
CA MET A 465 -3.70 29.82 -20.70
C MET A 465 -2.52 30.71 -21.13
N PRO A 466 -2.69 32.03 -21.29
CA PRO A 466 -1.58 32.97 -21.48
C PRO A 466 -0.59 32.95 -20.31
N THR A 467 0.71 33.04 -20.59
CA THR A 467 1.74 33.02 -19.54
C THR A 467 1.84 34.33 -18.78
N ASP A 468 1.35 35.45 -19.33
CA ASP A 468 1.29 36.75 -18.65
C ASP A 468 0.27 36.79 -17.49
N GLY A 469 -0.61 35.78 -17.40
CA GLY A 469 -1.66 35.67 -16.38
C GLY A 469 -2.94 36.45 -16.71
N ASN A 470 -3.03 37.09 -17.87
CA ASN A 470 -4.21 37.87 -18.29
C ASN A 470 -5.23 36.96 -18.99
N GLY A 471 -5.92 36.10 -18.25
CA GLY A 471 -7.00 35.26 -18.77
C GLY A 471 -7.25 34.04 -17.90
N GLU A 472 -8.37 33.35 -18.13
CA GLU A 472 -8.70 32.08 -17.44
C GLU A 472 -8.23 30.87 -18.28
N PRO A 473 -8.01 29.69 -17.66
CA PRO A 473 -7.71 28.46 -18.40
C PRO A 473 -8.85 28.08 -19.36
N ILE A 474 -8.53 27.86 -20.63
CA ILE A 474 -9.52 27.42 -21.63
C ILE A 474 -9.38 25.90 -21.83
N ASN A 475 -10.43 25.14 -21.50
CA ASN A 475 -10.50 23.69 -21.74
C ASN A 475 -10.62 23.41 -23.24
N VAL A 476 -9.55 22.88 -23.82
CA VAL A 476 -9.46 22.58 -25.27
C VAL A 476 -9.91 21.17 -25.62
N SER A 477 -10.02 20.28 -24.63
CA SER A 477 -10.21 18.85 -24.86
C SER A 477 -11.64 18.37 -24.58
N GLN A 478 -12.29 18.88 -23.53
CA GLN A 478 -13.72 18.74 -23.19
C GLN A 478 -14.20 17.28 -23.19
N HIS A 479 -13.62 16.43 -22.34
CA HIS A 479 -13.97 15.01 -22.32
C HIS A 479 -14.34 14.51 -20.90
N PRO A 480 -15.35 13.64 -20.74
CA PRO A 480 -15.78 13.14 -19.42
C PRO A 480 -14.83 12.11 -18.77
N ASP A 481 -13.64 11.91 -19.31
CA ASP A 481 -12.63 10.97 -18.79
C ASP A 481 -11.24 11.57 -18.99
N ASN A 482 -10.26 11.02 -18.28
CA ASN A 482 -8.97 11.61 -17.98
C ASN A 482 -8.04 11.75 -19.19
N GLU A 483 -7.47 12.94 -19.31
CA GLU A 483 -6.54 13.34 -20.36
C GLU A 483 -5.31 14.05 -19.76
N TYR A 484 -4.13 13.70 -20.25
CA TYR A 484 -2.85 14.06 -19.65
C TYR A 484 -1.72 14.16 -20.68
N SER A 485 -0.53 14.55 -20.23
CA SER A 485 0.68 14.69 -21.04
C SER A 485 0.55 15.58 -22.28
N PRO A 486 0.09 16.84 -22.11
CA PRO A 486 0.09 17.81 -23.21
C PRO A 486 1.52 18.09 -23.68
N ARG A 487 1.73 18.15 -24.99
CA ARG A 487 3.00 18.55 -25.62
C ARG A 487 2.76 19.39 -26.88
N TRP A 488 3.40 20.54 -26.96
CA TRP A 488 3.38 21.41 -28.14
C TRP A 488 4.28 20.88 -29.25
N SER A 489 3.82 20.94 -30.50
CA SER A 489 4.70 20.78 -31.64
C SER A 489 5.75 21.92 -31.62
N PRO A 490 7.01 21.66 -32.02
CA PRO A 490 8.05 22.69 -32.03
C PRO A 490 7.69 23.95 -32.83
N ASP A 491 6.84 23.82 -33.86
CA ASP A 491 6.31 24.95 -34.63
C ASP A 491 5.13 25.70 -33.99
N GLY A 492 4.64 25.26 -32.82
CA GLY A 492 3.55 25.88 -32.05
C GLY A 492 2.15 25.68 -32.62
N LYS A 493 1.96 24.91 -33.70
CA LYS A 493 0.67 24.83 -34.42
C LYS A 493 -0.26 23.72 -33.95
N THR A 494 0.27 22.73 -33.24
CA THR A 494 -0.44 21.52 -32.84
C THR A 494 -0.12 21.17 -31.40
N LEU A 495 -1.12 20.74 -30.65
CA LEU A 495 -0.94 20.14 -29.33
C LEU A 495 -1.27 18.65 -29.41
N VAL A 496 -0.46 17.79 -28.79
CA VAL A 496 -0.76 16.36 -28.60
C VAL A 496 -0.97 16.09 -27.12
N PHE A 497 -1.84 15.14 -26.79
CA PHE A 497 -2.06 14.63 -25.43
C PHE A 497 -2.48 13.16 -25.48
N ALA A 498 -2.48 12.50 -24.32
CA ALA A 498 -2.95 11.13 -24.13
C ALA A 498 -4.29 11.13 -23.37
N GLY A 499 -5.20 10.20 -23.67
CA GLY A 499 -6.49 10.12 -22.98
C GLY A 499 -7.30 8.86 -23.24
N ARG A 500 -8.39 8.67 -22.48
CA ARG A 500 -9.36 7.56 -22.65
C ARG A 500 -10.68 8.08 -23.21
N ARG A 501 -10.87 8.04 -24.54
CA ARG A 501 -12.11 8.57 -25.17
C ARG A 501 -13.12 7.55 -25.71
N HIS A 502 -12.68 6.33 -25.99
CA HIS A 502 -13.51 5.36 -26.74
C HIS A 502 -13.57 3.97 -26.11
N SER A 503 -12.66 3.66 -25.20
CA SER A 503 -12.50 2.38 -24.53
C SER A 503 -11.71 2.59 -23.24
N THR A 504 -11.50 1.54 -22.46
CA THR A 504 -10.65 1.56 -21.26
C THR A 504 -9.16 1.78 -21.57
N SER A 505 -8.76 1.72 -22.84
CA SER A 505 -7.38 1.93 -23.30
C SER A 505 -7.08 3.41 -23.59
N THR A 506 -5.88 3.84 -23.22
CA THR A 506 -5.35 5.17 -23.58
C THR A 506 -4.92 5.21 -25.05
N ASP A 507 -5.24 6.31 -25.75
CA ASP A 507 -4.72 6.64 -27.08
C ASP A 507 -4.08 8.04 -27.10
N LEU A 508 -3.45 8.40 -28.22
CA LEU A 508 -2.97 9.76 -28.46
C LEU A 508 -4.00 10.57 -29.26
N PHE A 509 -4.09 11.85 -28.95
CA PHE A 509 -4.98 12.81 -29.59
C PHE A 509 -4.20 14.05 -29.98
N ILE A 510 -4.38 14.50 -31.22
CA ILE A 510 -3.78 15.73 -31.73
C ILE A 510 -4.87 16.77 -31.96
N VAL A 511 -4.60 18.03 -31.61
CA VAL A 511 -5.49 19.16 -31.87
C VAL A 511 -4.73 20.26 -32.58
N HIS A 512 -5.25 20.67 -33.74
CA HIS A 512 -4.71 21.79 -34.50
C HIS A 512 -5.26 23.10 -33.94
N LEU A 513 -4.36 24.01 -33.58
CA LEU A 513 -4.72 25.23 -32.83
C LEU A 513 -5.30 26.35 -33.70
N ASN A 514 -5.17 26.23 -35.03
CA ASN A 514 -5.84 27.11 -35.99
C ASN A 514 -6.85 26.34 -36.86
N LYS A 515 -7.93 27.00 -37.31
CA LYS A 515 -8.91 26.43 -38.26
C LYS A 515 -8.29 26.12 -39.62
N THR A 516 -7.38 26.95 -40.13
CA THR A 516 -6.84 26.78 -41.48
C THR A 516 -5.99 25.52 -41.63
N THR A 517 -5.37 25.01 -40.56
CA THR A 517 -4.56 23.78 -40.58
C THR A 517 -5.42 22.52 -40.45
N HIS A 518 -6.59 22.59 -39.82
CA HIS A 518 -7.50 21.45 -39.66
C HIS A 518 -8.28 21.11 -40.94
N PHE A 519 -8.68 22.11 -41.74
CA PHE A 519 -9.57 21.93 -42.89
C PHE A 519 -8.89 21.79 -44.25
N THR A 520 -7.55 21.71 -44.33
CA THR A 520 -6.87 21.44 -45.61
C THR A 520 -7.10 19.99 -46.06
N SER A 521 -7.76 19.79 -47.21
CA SER A 521 -7.95 18.48 -47.81
C SER A 521 -6.63 17.89 -48.34
N ASP A 522 -6.60 16.58 -48.61
CA ASP A 522 -5.45 15.94 -49.29
C ASP A 522 -5.19 16.54 -50.68
N ARG A 523 -6.21 17.12 -51.32
CA ARG A 523 -6.04 17.86 -52.57
C ARG A 523 -5.35 19.19 -52.31
N ASP A 524 -5.77 19.96 -51.31
CA ASP A 524 -5.17 21.25 -50.98
C ASP A 524 -3.70 21.12 -50.58
N ARG A 525 -3.36 20.05 -49.84
CA ARG A 525 -1.98 19.69 -49.53
C ARG A 525 -1.16 19.35 -50.77
N ARG A 526 -1.74 18.60 -51.72
CA ARG A 526 -1.09 18.28 -53.00
C ARG A 526 -0.92 19.52 -53.88
N VAL A 527 -1.88 20.44 -53.88
CA VAL A 527 -1.79 21.73 -54.57
C VAL A 527 -0.67 22.58 -53.96
N LEU A 528 -0.60 22.70 -52.64
CA LEU A 528 0.49 23.43 -51.96
C LEU A 528 1.86 22.81 -52.26
N SER A 529 1.98 21.48 -52.22
CA SER A 529 3.21 20.77 -52.58
C SER A 529 3.58 20.96 -54.05
N ALA A 530 2.61 20.91 -54.97
CA ALA A 530 2.82 21.17 -56.38
C ALA A 530 3.30 22.60 -56.62
N VAL A 531 2.65 23.60 -56.00
CA VAL A 531 3.05 25.01 -56.08
C VAL A 531 4.48 25.21 -55.54
N ASN A 532 4.82 24.60 -54.40
CA ASN A 532 6.18 24.70 -53.83
C ASN A 532 7.24 23.95 -54.64
N ALA A 533 6.88 22.86 -55.31
CA ALA A 533 7.76 22.15 -56.24
C ALA A 533 7.99 22.96 -57.53
N MET A 534 6.93 23.54 -58.09
CA MET A 534 7.02 24.40 -59.29
C MET A 534 7.84 25.68 -59.03
N LYS A 535 7.81 26.22 -57.81
CA LYS A 535 8.68 27.33 -57.40
C LYS A 535 10.19 27.00 -57.40
N LYS A 536 10.57 25.73 -57.50
CA LYS A 536 11.97 25.28 -57.56
C LYS A 536 12.40 24.92 -58.99
N ASP A 537 11.48 24.97 -59.95
CA ASP A 537 11.77 24.67 -61.35
C ASP A 537 12.38 25.91 -62.02
N PRO A 538 13.57 25.82 -62.63
CA PRO A 538 14.26 26.94 -63.28
C PRO A 538 13.38 27.71 -64.29
N ALA A 539 12.42 27.05 -64.95
CA ALA A 539 11.47 27.68 -65.87
C ALA A 539 10.62 28.79 -65.21
N TYR A 540 10.49 28.75 -63.88
CA TYR A 540 9.78 29.75 -63.06
C TYR A 540 10.70 30.50 -62.08
N THR A 541 12.01 30.22 -62.10
CA THR A 541 12.95 30.74 -61.08
C THR A 541 13.98 31.72 -61.63
N GLU A 542 14.28 31.84 -62.93
CA GLU A 542 15.15 32.93 -63.41
C GLU A 542 15.16 33.18 -64.94
N LYS A 543 14.72 34.39 -65.36
CA LYS A 543 15.37 35.25 -66.37
C LYS A 543 14.81 36.67 -66.27
N GLU A 544 15.71 37.65 -66.34
CA GLU A 544 15.51 39.10 -66.16
C GLU A 544 14.29 39.70 -66.89
N VAL A 545 13.13 39.80 -66.21
CA VAL A 545 12.12 40.84 -66.47
C VAL A 545 11.39 41.13 -65.15
N LYS A 546 11.48 42.37 -64.65
CA LYS A 546 10.88 42.86 -63.38
C LYS A 546 9.34 42.78 -63.26
N GLU A 547 8.63 42.19 -64.22
CA GLU A 547 7.17 41.95 -64.17
C GLU A 547 6.77 40.50 -63.85
N GLY A 548 7.72 39.55 -63.88
CA GLY A 548 7.44 38.11 -63.71
C GLY A 548 7.30 37.63 -62.26
N GLU A 549 8.12 38.14 -61.34
CA GLU A 549 8.10 37.73 -59.92
C GLU A 549 6.76 38.04 -59.23
N GLU A 550 6.14 39.17 -59.59
CA GLU A 550 4.83 39.56 -59.06
C GLU A 550 3.73 38.65 -59.59
N LYS A 551 3.79 38.22 -60.86
CA LYS A 551 2.81 37.29 -61.46
C LYS A 551 2.90 35.89 -60.85
N THR A 552 4.09 35.33 -60.64
CA THR A 552 4.23 33.97 -60.07
C THR A 552 3.90 33.95 -58.57
N LYS A 553 4.30 34.99 -57.81
CA LYS A 553 3.85 35.20 -56.42
C LYS A 553 2.33 35.46 -56.36
N SER A 554 1.77 36.22 -57.29
CA SER A 554 0.34 36.52 -57.43
C SER A 554 -0.50 35.27 -57.74
N ILE A 555 -0.09 34.44 -58.71
CA ILE A 555 -0.78 33.20 -59.06
C ILE A 555 -0.73 32.22 -57.90
N GLY A 556 0.44 32.03 -57.27
CA GLY A 556 0.57 31.23 -56.06
C GLY A 556 -0.32 31.74 -54.91
N ARG A 557 -0.32 33.06 -54.64
CA ARG A 557 -1.21 33.68 -53.64
C ARG A 557 -2.69 33.53 -54.01
N LYS A 558 -3.06 33.67 -55.28
CA LYS A 558 -4.45 33.60 -55.76
C LYS A 558 -5.00 32.17 -55.70
N ILE A 559 -4.18 31.17 -56.04
CA ILE A 559 -4.52 29.76 -55.88
C ILE A 559 -4.69 29.42 -54.39
N LEU A 560 -3.75 29.83 -53.54
CA LEU A 560 -3.82 29.59 -52.09
C LEU A 560 -5.02 30.31 -51.45
N LYS A 561 -5.26 31.58 -51.79
CA LYS A 561 -6.40 32.38 -51.31
C LYS A 561 -7.75 31.82 -51.79
N GLY A 562 -7.83 31.28 -53.00
CA GLY A 562 -9.02 30.64 -53.56
C GLY A 562 -9.42 29.33 -52.87
N ILE A 563 -8.50 28.67 -52.17
CA ILE A 563 -8.75 27.47 -51.34
C ILE A 563 -8.67 27.77 -49.83
N GLY A 564 -8.72 29.05 -49.44
CA GLY A 564 -8.74 29.47 -48.04
C GLY A 564 -7.40 29.32 -47.29
N ILE A 565 -6.28 29.10 -48.00
CA ILE A 565 -4.94 28.99 -47.43
C ILE A 565 -4.24 30.35 -47.51
N LYS A 566 -3.89 30.95 -46.37
CA LYS A 566 -3.12 32.21 -46.31
C LYS A 566 -1.66 31.97 -46.72
N SER A 567 -1.02 33.01 -47.29
CA SER A 567 0.38 32.91 -47.72
C SER A 567 1.35 32.92 -46.51
N LYS A 568 2.58 32.42 -46.69
CA LYS A 568 3.56 32.24 -45.60
C LYS A 568 3.89 33.56 -44.86
N GLU A 569 3.85 34.70 -45.57
CA GLU A 569 4.05 36.06 -45.04
C GLU A 569 2.86 36.59 -44.21
N GLU A 570 1.65 36.03 -44.35
CA GLU A 570 0.47 36.41 -43.56
C GLU A 570 0.27 35.50 -42.31
N SER A 571 1.18 34.57 -42.06
CA SER A 571 0.99 33.47 -41.09
C SER A 571 1.79 33.58 -39.80
N GLU A 572 2.62 34.63 -39.64
CA GLU A 572 3.59 34.75 -38.53
C GLU A 572 2.99 35.27 -37.21
N ASP A 573 1.73 35.71 -37.20
CA ASP A 573 0.99 36.12 -35.98
C ASP A 573 -0.41 35.47 -35.95
N GLN A 574 -0.48 34.14 -35.88
CA GLN A 574 -1.78 33.46 -35.67
C GLN A 574 -2.01 33.17 -34.20
N GLU A 575 -2.87 33.99 -33.59
CA GLU A 575 -3.51 33.73 -32.30
C GLU A 575 -4.26 32.38 -32.33
N ILE A 576 -4.31 31.69 -31.18
CA ILE A 576 -4.98 30.40 -31.06
C ILE A 576 -6.49 30.62 -31.28
N ASP A 577 -7.08 29.92 -32.25
CA ASP A 577 -8.53 29.91 -32.40
C ASP A 577 -9.08 28.90 -31.39
N PHE A 578 -9.87 29.33 -30.41
CA PHE A 578 -10.52 28.45 -29.44
C PHE A 578 -11.92 28.01 -29.86
N ASP A 579 -12.53 28.67 -30.85
CA ASP A 579 -13.87 28.33 -31.30
C ASP A 579 -13.89 26.94 -31.95
N GLY A 580 -14.78 26.09 -31.44
CA GLY A 580 -14.91 24.68 -31.85
C GLY A 580 -13.61 23.87 -31.75
N ILE A 581 -12.67 24.22 -30.86
CA ILE A 581 -11.36 23.55 -30.77
C ILE A 581 -11.45 22.04 -30.50
N SER A 582 -12.41 21.61 -29.67
CA SER A 582 -12.65 20.19 -29.39
C SER A 582 -13.07 19.39 -30.63
N LYS A 583 -13.68 20.04 -31.64
CA LYS A 583 -14.04 19.40 -32.92
C LYS A 583 -12.83 19.14 -33.83
N ARG A 584 -11.66 19.70 -33.50
CA ARG A 584 -10.42 19.55 -34.27
C ARG A 584 -9.52 18.42 -33.78
N ILE A 585 -9.99 17.67 -32.77
CA ILE A 585 -9.24 16.59 -32.15
C ILE A 585 -9.27 15.35 -33.06
N GLN A 586 -8.07 14.85 -33.40
CA GLN A 586 -7.91 13.64 -34.20
C GLN A 586 -7.22 12.54 -33.38
N ARG A 587 -7.72 11.32 -33.51
CA ARG A 587 -7.21 10.14 -32.77
C ARG A 587 -6.06 9.45 -33.51
N ILE A 588 -5.05 9.05 -32.75
CA ILE A 588 -3.99 8.11 -33.14
C ILE A 588 -4.15 6.87 -32.25
N LYS A 589 -4.57 5.77 -32.87
CA LYS A 589 -4.86 4.52 -32.15
C LYS A 589 -3.55 3.79 -31.81
N LEU A 590 -3.39 3.40 -30.56
CA LEU A 590 -2.17 2.79 -30.05
C LEU A 590 -2.19 1.25 -30.03
N ASN A 591 -3.33 0.62 -30.31
CA ASN A 591 -3.47 -0.84 -30.48
C ASN A 591 -2.85 -1.66 -29.32
N GLY A 592 -3.13 -1.26 -28.07
CA GLY A 592 -2.64 -1.95 -26.86
C GLY A 592 -1.31 -1.42 -26.31
N LEU A 593 -0.66 -0.47 -27.00
CA LEU A 593 0.46 0.28 -26.43
C LEU A 593 -0.07 1.31 -25.42
N SER A 594 0.70 1.55 -24.36
CA SER A 594 0.39 2.55 -23.32
C SER A 594 1.43 3.66 -23.40
N PRO A 595 1.03 4.91 -23.75
CA PRO A 595 1.99 5.96 -24.01
C PRO A 595 2.53 6.55 -22.70
N GLY A 596 3.85 6.51 -22.52
CA GLY A 596 4.58 7.24 -21.48
C GLY A 596 5.69 8.11 -22.10
N SER A 597 6.16 9.13 -21.39
CA SER A 597 7.23 10.04 -21.84
C SER A 597 7.04 10.52 -23.30
N LEU A 598 5.89 11.15 -23.55
CA LEU A 598 5.55 11.67 -24.88
C LEU A 598 6.40 12.90 -25.21
N HIS A 599 7.04 12.91 -26.37
CA HIS A 599 7.83 14.05 -26.88
C HIS A 599 7.67 14.22 -28.38
N TRP A 600 7.70 15.46 -28.85
CA TRP A 600 7.81 15.77 -30.27
C TRP A 600 9.23 15.58 -30.78
N MET A 601 9.35 15.15 -32.03
CA MET A 601 10.60 15.27 -32.77
C MET A 601 10.77 16.73 -33.25
N PRO A 602 12.00 17.22 -33.42
CA PRO A 602 12.25 18.59 -33.88
C PRO A 602 11.60 18.96 -35.23
N ASP A 603 11.26 17.95 -36.04
CA ASP A 603 10.64 18.14 -37.36
C ASP A 603 9.17 18.58 -37.34
N SER A 604 8.52 18.63 -36.16
CA SER A 604 7.08 18.90 -35.97
C SER A 604 6.13 17.98 -36.75
N LYS A 605 6.63 16.84 -37.24
CA LYS A 605 5.86 15.86 -38.04
C LYS A 605 5.73 14.52 -37.33
N ASN A 606 6.67 14.19 -36.47
CA ASN A 606 6.74 12.93 -35.78
C ASN A 606 6.82 13.13 -34.27
N MET A 607 6.39 12.11 -33.55
CA MET A 607 6.42 12.06 -32.10
C MET A 607 7.04 10.73 -31.68
N ILE A 608 7.63 10.73 -30.50
CA ILE A 608 8.08 9.53 -29.81
C ILE A 608 7.37 9.38 -28.48
N PHE A 609 7.15 8.13 -28.08
CA PHE A 609 6.64 7.78 -26.76
C PHE A 609 7.19 6.42 -26.35
N GLN A 610 7.22 6.15 -25.06
CA GLN A 610 7.65 4.87 -24.50
C GLN A 610 6.46 3.98 -24.20
N SER A 611 6.58 2.69 -24.50
CA SER A 611 5.60 1.66 -24.14
C SER A 611 6.29 0.32 -24.05
N GLY A 612 5.99 -0.47 -23.01
CA GLY A 612 6.49 -1.87 -22.89
C GLY A 612 8.02 -2.02 -22.98
N GLY A 613 8.78 -1.05 -22.48
CA GLY A 613 10.25 -1.08 -22.52
C GLY A 613 10.88 -0.74 -23.87
N ALA A 614 10.12 -0.18 -24.81
CA ALA A 614 10.59 0.30 -26.10
C ALA A 614 10.17 1.76 -26.35
N ILE A 615 10.92 2.46 -27.22
CA ILE A 615 10.53 3.76 -27.76
C ILE A 615 9.85 3.52 -29.10
N TYR A 616 8.63 4.04 -29.23
CA TYR A 616 7.84 4.03 -30.45
C TYR A 616 7.87 5.40 -31.10
N ARG A 617 7.83 5.41 -32.43
CA ARG A 617 7.66 6.61 -33.25
C ARG A 617 6.28 6.55 -33.90
N VAL A 618 5.64 7.70 -34.04
CA VAL A 618 4.39 7.82 -34.80
C VAL A 618 4.31 9.17 -35.47
N ALA A 619 3.74 9.22 -36.68
CA ALA A 619 3.44 10.48 -37.34
C ALA A 619 2.33 11.23 -36.60
N ALA A 620 2.47 12.54 -36.47
CA ALA A 620 1.47 13.41 -35.85
C ALA A 620 0.30 13.71 -36.80
N LYS A 621 -0.40 12.65 -37.21
CA LYS A 621 -1.54 12.69 -38.12
C LYS A 621 -2.57 11.66 -37.67
N GLY A 622 -3.85 12.04 -37.63
CA GLY A 622 -4.94 11.13 -37.29
C GLY A 622 -4.91 9.84 -38.13
N GLY A 623 -5.17 8.70 -37.46
CA GLY A 623 -5.14 7.37 -38.09
C GLY A 623 -3.74 6.77 -38.32
N SER A 624 -2.66 7.46 -37.92
CA SER A 624 -1.30 6.89 -37.99
C SER A 624 -1.13 5.71 -37.04
N THR A 625 -0.26 4.78 -37.41
CA THR A 625 0.09 3.61 -36.59
C THR A 625 1.48 3.79 -36.00
N PRO A 626 1.67 3.60 -34.68
CA PRO A 626 3.00 3.62 -34.08
C PRO A 626 3.88 2.46 -34.57
N GLU A 627 5.14 2.77 -34.83
CA GLU A 627 6.19 1.81 -35.15
C GLU A 627 7.25 1.78 -34.06
N LYS A 628 7.84 0.62 -33.79
CA LYS A 628 8.92 0.50 -32.81
C LYS A 628 10.17 1.17 -33.38
N HIS A 629 10.64 2.22 -32.72
CA HIS A 629 11.82 2.98 -33.13
C HIS A 629 13.10 2.44 -32.47
N PHE A 630 13.04 2.06 -31.19
CA PHE A 630 14.18 1.53 -30.45
C PHE A 630 13.75 0.52 -29.37
N SER A 631 14.51 -0.56 -29.22
CA SER A 631 14.34 -1.53 -28.13
C SER A 631 15.11 -1.06 -26.89
N GLY A 632 14.43 -0.30 -26.04
CA GLY A 632 14.93 0.20 -24.76
C GLY A 632 14.05 1.34 -24.25
N SER A 633 14.26 1.75 -23.00
CA SER A 633 13.51 2.82 -22.34
C SER A 633 14.42 3.62 -21.41
N GLY A 634 13.93 4.76 -20.92
CA GLY A 634 14.69 5.65 -20.05
C GLY A 634 14.05 7.03 -19.86
N SER A 635 14.44 7.75 -18.82
CA SER A 635 13.99 9.14 -18.61
C SER A 635 14.57 10.04 -19.71
N ILE A 636 13.73 10.68 -20.51
CA ILE A 636 14.16 11.57 -21.60
C ILE A 636 14.39 12.97 -21.01
N HIS A 637 15.58 13.54 -21.26
CA HIS A 637 15.95 14.85 -20.73
C HIS A 637 16.11 15.92 -21.81
N ARG A 638 16.58 15.55 -23.00
CA ARG A 638 16.77 16.50 -24.10
C ARG A 638 16.65 15.83 -25.46
N TYR A 639 16.02 16.49 -26.42
CA TYR A 639 16.01 16.07 -27.83
C TYR A 639 16.56 17.22 -28.69
N LYS A 640 17.65 16.97 -29.42
CA LYS A 640 18.23 17.90 -30.40
C LYS A 640 18.01 17.47 -31.85
N ASP A 641 18.25 18.42 -32.76
CA ASP A 641 18.36 18.17 -34.20
C ASP A 641 19.38 17.05 -34.50
N ASN A 642 19.24 16.41 -35.66
CA ASN A 642 19.97 15.19 -36.07
C ASN A 642 19.58 13.91 -35.30
N ASP A 643 18.32 13.80 -34.88
CA ASP A 643 17.74 12.58 -34.28
C ASP A 643 18.51 12.13 -33.02
N LYS A 644 18.97 13.09 -32.20
CA LYS A 644 19.77 12.81 -30.99
C LYS A 644 18.95 13.05 -29.73
N LEU A 645 18.65 11.96 -29.04
CA LEU A 645 17.86 11.91 -27.81
C LEU A 645 18.77 11.62 -26.61
N TYR A 646 18.86 12.53 -25.66
CA TYR A 646 19.58 12.36 -24.39
C TYR A 646 18.62 11.82 -23.33
N LEU A 647 19.03 10.73 -22.68
CA LEU A 647 18.19 9.98 -21.75
C LEU A 647 19.02 9.27 -20.69
N VAL A 648 18.40 8.90 -19.58
CA VAL A 648 18.95 7.94 -18.62
C VAL A 648 18.42 6.55 -18.96
N SER A 649 19.26 5.66 -19.49
CA SER A 649 18.84 4.33 -19.95
C SER A 649 19.57 3.21 -19.21
N GLY A 650 18.81 2.35 -18.54
CA GLY A 650 19.37 1.30 -17.68
C GLY A 650 20.13 1.87 -16.48
N GLY A 651 19.71 3.03 -15.99
CA GLY A 651 20.29 3.69 -14.82
C GLY A 651 21.52 4.55 -15.11
N VAL A 652 21.94 4.72 -16.36
CA VAL A 652 23.13 5.53 -16.67
C VAL A 652 22.80 6.57 -17.74
N PRO A 653 23.49 7.73 -17.73
CA PRO A 653 23.38 8.71 -18.80
C PRO A 653 23.70 8.08 -20.17
N ALA A 654 22.94 8.48 -21.18
CA ALA A 654 23.05 7.93 -22.51
C ALA A 654 22.55 8.92 -23.58
N PHE A 655 22.93 8.68 -24.83
CA PHE A 655 22.21 9.23 -25.96
C PHE A 655 21.85 8.15 -26.97
N LEU A 656 20.66 8.25 -27.55
CA LEU A 656 20.21 7.50 -28.71
C LEU A 656 20.37 8.40 -29.93
N GLN A 657 21.04 7.92 -30.97
CA GLN A 657 21.14 8.63 -32.24
C GLN A 657 21.07 7.63 -33.40
N LYS A 658 20.16 7.86 -34.35
CA LYS A 658 19.98 6.98 -35.52
C LYS A 658 19.88 5.50 -35.15
N GLY A 659 19.13 5.19 -34.08
CA GLY A 659 18.95 3.82 -33.57
C GLY A 659 20.11 3.25 -32.73
N LYS A 660 21.26 3.93 -32.63
CA LYS A 660 22.40 3.50 -31.80
C LYS A 660 22.37 4.16 -30.43
N LEU A 661 22.34 3.36 -29.37
CA LEU A 661 22.43 3.83 -27.99
C LEU A 661 23.88 3.84 -27.50
N THR A 662 24.36 4.99 -27.05
CA THR A 662 25.68 5.15 -26.41
C THR A 662 25.47 5.44 -24.93
N LYS A 663 26.10 4.65 -24.05
CA LYS A 663 25.97 4.76 -22.59
C LYS A 663 27.25 5.28 -21.95
N PHE A 664 27.09 6.07 -20.90
CA PHE A 664 28.14 6.61 -20.04
C PHE A 664 27.97 6.01 -18.64
N GLY A 665 28.47 4.79 -18.46
CA GLY A 665 28.44 4.12 -17.16
C GLY A 665 29.43 4.75 -16.18
N PHE A 666 29.10 4.68 -14.90
CA PHE A 666 29.94 5.16 -13.81
C PHE A 666 29.89 4.20 -12.63
N SER A 667 30.85 4.32 -11.71
CA SER A 667 30.88 3.61 -10.44
C SER A 667 31.57 4.46 -9.39
N ILE A 668 30.84 4.84 -8.35
CA ILE A 668 31.28 5.81 -7.34
C ILE A 668 31.26 5.13 -5.95
N PRO A 669 32.36 5.17 -5.19
CA PRO A 669 32.33 4.86 -3.76
C PRO A 669 31.63 6.02 -3.03
N PHE A 670 30.63 5.69 -2.22
CA PHE A 670 29.82 6.66 -1.49
C PHE A 670 29.77 6.30 -0.01
N ALA A 671 30.08 7.25 0.88
CA ALA A 671 29.97 7.07 2.32
C ALA A 671 28.84 7.95 2.85
N ARG A 672 27.76 7.33 3.33
CA ARG A 672 26.58 8.05 3.84
C ARG A 672 26.55 8.04 5.36
N ASN A 673 26.34 9.19 6.00
CA ASN A 673 26.05 9.22 7.43
C ASN A 673 24.65 8.64 7.70
N ARG A 674 24.60 7.55 8.47
CA ARG A 674 23.37 6.82 8.74
C ARG A 674 22.34 7.64 9.53
N GLU A 675 22.78 8.34 10.57
CA GLU A 675 21.86 9.13 11.43
C GLU A 675 21.23 10.28 10.65
N ALA A 676 22.03 11.00 9.85
CA ALA A 676 21.56 12.07 8.99
C ALA A 676 20.52 11.57 7.98
N HIS A 677 20.78 10.42 7.35
CA HIS A 677 19.90 9.82 6.37
C HIS A 677 18.56 9.36 6.98
N GLN A 678 18.60 8.70 8.14
CA GLN A 678 17.39 8.31 8.87
C GLN A 678 16.57 9.53 9.31
N ARG A 679 17.25 10.59 9.78
CA ARG A 679 16.61 11.87 10.15
C ARG A 679 15.92 12.50 8.95
N MET A 680 16.57 12.51 7.79
CA MET A 680 16.00 13.02 6.55
C MET A 680 14.70 12.29 6.20
N GLY A 681 14.75 10.97 6.12
CA GLY A 681 13.58 10.18 5.78
C GLY A 681 12.43 10.32 6.78
N PHE A 682 12.72 10.41 8.08
CA PHE A 682 11.70 10.71 9.10
C PHE A 682 11.04 12.07 8.83
N ARG A 683 11.83 13.12 8.57
CA ARG A 683 11.32 14.47 8.29
C ARG A 683 10.49 14.52 7.01
N MET A 684 10.96 13.91 5.93
CA MET A 684 10.20 13.82 4.68
C MET A 684 8.85 13.14 4.93
N ALA A 685 8.82 12.02 5.65
CA ALA A 685 7.57 11.35 5.97
C ALA A 685 6.63 12.20 6.84
N TRP A 686 7.16 12.92 7.83
CA TRP A 686 6.41 13.88 8.64
C TRP A 686 5.80 15.01 7.80
N ARG A 687 6.61 15.61 6.91
CA ARG A 687 6.20 16.69 6.01
C ARG A 687 5.15 16.22 5.01
N THR A 688 5.35 15.08 4.37
CA THR A 688 4.35 14.53 3.43
C THR A 688 3.00 14.28 4.10
N LEU A 689 2.97 13.87 5.38
CA LEU A 689 1.71 13.75 6.12
C LEU A 689 1.07 15.10 6.43
N ARG A 690 1.87 16.09 6.85
CA ARG A 690 1.40 17.48 7.04
C ARG A 690 0.65 17.98 5.80
N ASP A 691 1.25 17.70 4.64
CA ASP A 691 0.80 18.23 3.35
C ASP A 691 -0.37 17.39 2.77
N VAL A 692 -0.39 16.07 2.93
CA VAL A 692 -1.35 15.22 2.19
C VAL A 692 -2.52 14.72 3.04
N PHE A 693 -2.47 14.85 4.37
CA PHE A 693 -3.52 14.32 5.23
C PHE A 693 -4.88 14.97 4.96
N TYR A 694 -5.95 14.16 4.93
CA TYR A 694 -7.27 14.59 4.46
C TYR A 694 -7.91 15.70 5.30
N ASP A 695 -7.62 15.73 6.62
CA ASP A 695 -8.01 16.82 7.50
C ASP A 695 -6.85 17.83 7.59
N PRO A 696 -6.97 19.04 7.01
CA PRO A 696 -5.91 20.02 7.03
C PRO A 696 -5.54 20.50 8.45
N ALA A 697 -6.41 20.29 9.45
CA ALA A 697 -6.09 20.57 10.86
C ALA A 697 -5.28 19.44 11.52
N LEU A 698 -4.96 18.36 10.81
CA LEU A 698 -4.22 17.20 11.30
C LEU A 698 -4.84 16.62 12.58
N ASN A 699 -6.18 16.51 12.61
CA ASN A 699 -6.96 16.14 13.79
C ASN A 699 -6.64 17.01 15.03
N ASN A 700 -6.36 18.29 14.80
CA ASN A 700 -6.00 19.30 15.80
C ASN A 700 -4.70 19.02 16.56
N HIS A 701 -3.74 18.33 15.93
CA HIS A 701 -2.42 18.08 16.50
C HIS A 701 -1.39 19.15 16.11
N ASP A 702 -0.61 19.63 17.08
CA ASP A 702 0.60 20.43 16.82
C ASP A 702 1.68 19.53 16.20
N TRP A 703 1.74 19.57 14.87
CA TRP A 703 2.54 18.63 14.11
C TRP A 703 4.05 18.88 14.26
N ASP A 704 4.49 20.12 14.46
CA ASP A 704 5.90 20.44 14.73
C ASP A 704 6.35 19.88 16.08
N LYS A 705 5.50 19.97 17.10
CA LYS A 705 5.77 19.34 18.40
C LYS A 705 5.84 17.82 18.28
N ILE A 706 5.00 17.21 17.43
CA ILE A 706 5.07 15.77 17.12
C ILE A 706 6.37 15.40 16.41
N ARG A 707 6.87 16.19 15.45
CA ARG A 707 8.20 15.96 14.84
C ARG A 707 9.29 15.92 15.90
N ASN A 708 9.35 16.96 16.72
CA ASN A 708 10.38 17.14 17.75
C ASN A 708 10.37 15.99 18.77
N LYS A 709 9.19 15.42 19.04
CA LYS A 709 9.01 14.27 19.93
C LYS A 709 9.69 12.99 19.42
N TYR A 710 9.69 12.72 18.11
CA TYR A 710 10.10 11.42 17.54
C TYR A 710 11.40 11.43 16.74
N GLU A 711 11.82 12.58 16.21
CA GLU A 711 12.90 12.68 15.23
C GLU A 711 14.21 12.06 15.72
N LEU A 712 14.65 12.36 16.95
CA LEU A 712 15.91 11.86 17.48
C LEU A 712 15.91 10.32 17.60
N ALA A 713 14.79 9.74 18.01
CA ALA A 713 14.66 8.28 18.14
C ALA A 713 14.63 7.59 16.76
N ALA A 714 14.05 8.24 15.75
CA ALA A 714 14.08 7.76 14.38
C ALA A 714 15.51 7.82 13.81
N ALA A 715 16.20 8.94 14.01
CA ALA A 715 17.57 9.17 13.52
C ALA A 715 18.59 8.20 14.13
N LYS A 716 18.38 7.78 15.38
CA LYS A 716 19.27 6.86 16.12
C LYS A 716 18.85 5.40 16.05
N ALA A 717 17.89 5.05 15.19
CA ALA A 717 17.39 3.68 15.12
C ALA A 717 18.50 2.73 14.60
N PRO A 718 18.88 1.68 15.36
CA PRO A 718 19.95 0.79 14.92
C PRO A 718 19.51 -0.16 13.81
N THR A 719 18.19 -0.42 13.69
CA THR A 719 17.61 -1.32 12.70
C THR A 719 16.32 -0.74 12.11
N SER A 720 15.98 -1.16 10.91
CA SER A 720 14.77 -0.74 10.20
C SER A 720 13.48 -1.12 10.93
N LYS A 721 13.52 -2.18 11.75
CA LYS A 721 12.40 -2.59 12.62
C LYS A 721 12.16 -1.61 13.76
N ILE A 722 13.22 -1.04 14.34
CA ILE A 722 13.11 0.01 15.36
C ILE A 722 12.67 1.33 14.69
N PHE A 723 13.24 1.68 13.54
CA PHE A 723 12.81 2.85 12.76
C PHE A 723 11.31 2.78 12.43
N ALA A 724 10.85 1.65 11.89
CA ALA A 724 9.44 1.43 11.57
C ALA A 724 8.53 1.50 12.80
N ARG A 725 9.02 1.14 13.99
CA ARG A 725 8.28 1.30 15.24
C ARG A 725 8.14 2.77 15.63
N VAL A 726 9.17 3.58 15.42
CA VAL A 726 9.10 5.05 15.61
C VAL A 726 8.15 5.66 14.59
N MET A 727 8.23 5.27 13.32
CA MET A 727 7.29 5.68 12.27
C MET A 727 5.84 5.29 12.62
N ALA A 728 5.61 4.08 13.15
CA ALA A 728 4.28 3.66 13.59
C ALA A 728 3.75 4.52 14.75
N MET A 729 4.62 4.98 15.67
CA MET A 729 4.23 5.91 16.74
C MET A 729 3.89 7.30 16.20
N LEU A 730 4.66 7.83 15.23
CA LEU A 730 4.35 9.09 14.53
C LEU A 730 2.98 9.02 13.86
N LEU A 731 2.78 8.01 13.02
CA LEU A 731 1.51 7.78 12.32
C LEU A 731 0.35 7.63 13.30
N GLY A 732 0.61 6.92 14.41
CA GLY A 732 -0.35 6.67 15.46
C GLY A 732 -0.99 7.90 16.11
N GLU A 733 -0.31 9.06 16.06
CA GLU A 733 -0.81 10.32 16.64
C GLU A 733 -2.08 10.80 15.92
N LEU A 734 -2.22 10.57 14.60
CA LEU A 734 -3.35 11.07 13.83
C LEU A 734 -4.62 10.24 13.98
N ASN A 735 -4.61 9.09 14.67
CA ASN A 735 -5.79 8.21 14.83
C ASN A 735 -6.56 7.86 13.53
N ALA A 736 -5.90 7.86 12.38
CA ALA A 736 -6.55 7.63 11.09
C ALA A 736 -6.47 6.16 10.61
N SER A 737 -7.38 5.78 9.74
CA SER A 737 -7.28 4.55 8.97
C SER A 737 -6.23 4.67 7.86
N HIS A 738 -5.91 3.54 7.22
CA HIS A 738 -5.01 3.50 6.06
C HIS A 738 -3.60 4.06 6.30
N MET A 739 -3.11 4.05 7.55
CA MET A 739 -1.73 4.40 7.88
C MET A 739 -0.84 3.18 8.03
N GLY A 740 0.40 3.30 7.57
CA GLY A 740 1.42 2.27 7.74
C GLY A 740 2.77 2.67 7.13
N PHE A 741 3.85 2.22 7.74
CA PHE A 741 5.20 2.32 7.21
C PHE A 741 5.78 0.92 7.02
N TYR A 742 6.23 0.64 5.81
CA TYR A 742 6.81 -0.65 5.40
C TYR A 742 8.30 -0.44 5.14
N PRO A 743 9.19 -0.79 6.09
CA PRO A 743 10.62 -0.53 5.95
C PRO A 743 11.24 -1.42 4.87
N ASN A 744 12.23 -0.89 4.16
CA ASN A 744 13.26 -1.72 3.54
C ASN A 744 14.18 -2.26 4.66
N SER A 745 14.71 -3.47 4.49
CA SER A 745 15.48 -4.14 5.54
C SER A 745 16.90 -3.59 5.66
N TRP A 746 17.24 -3.05 6.83
CA TRP A 746 18.60 -2.65 7.17
C TRP A 746 18.86 -2.83 8.69
N PRO A 747 20.06 -3.32 9.09
CA PRO A 747 21.04 -3.96 8.21
C PRO A 747 20.41 -5.15 7.48
N LYS A 748 21.10 -5.67 6.45
CA LYS A 748 20.58 -6.75 5.61
C LYS A 748 20.00 -7.88 6.47
N ASP A 749 18.72 -8.21 6.25
CA ASP A 749 18.05 -9.26 7.01
C ASP A 749 18.76 -10.60 6.85
N TRP A 750 18.76 -11.37 7.94
CA TRP A 750 19.07 -12.78 7.89
C TRP A 750 18.18 -13.50 6.88
N LYS A 751 18.80 -14.35 6.05
CA LYS A 751 18.08 -15.27 5.17
C LYS A 751 18.49 -16.68 5.53
N PHE A 752 17.51 -17.49 5.90
CA PHE A 752 17.72 -18.92 6.02
C PHE A 752 17.93 -19.51 4.62
N GLU A 753 19.14 -19.99 4.35
CA GLU A 753 19.49 -20.64 3.09
C GLU A 753 19.28 -22.15 3.21
N GLU A 754 18.26 -22.66 2.52
CA GLU A 754 18.06 -24.09 2.33
C GLU A 754 17.94 -24.35 0.83
N SER A 755 18.83 -25.16 0.28
CA SER A 755 18.82 -25.48 -1.16
C SER A 755 17.59 -26.32 -1.57
N TRP A 756 16.89 -26.93 -0.60
CA TRP A 756 15.72 -27.80 -0.78
C TRP A 756 14.67 -27.54 0.30
N ARG A 757 13.64 -26.72 0.02
CA ARG A 757 12.68 -26.28 1.04
C ARG A 757 11.71 -27.39 1.47
N THR A 758 11.80 -27.81 2.73
CA THR A 758 10.83 -28.73 3.35
C THR A 758 9.65 -27.98 3.98
N HIS A 759 8.48 -28.63 4.04
CA HIS A 759 7.27 -28.11 4.67
C HIS A 759 6.62 -29.20 5.51
N THR A 760 5.98 -28.82 6.60
CA THR A 760 5.05 -29.71 7.31
C THR A 760 3.80 -29.88 6.45
N ALA A 761 3.66 -31.06 5.84
CA ALA A 761 2.56 -31.41 4.97
C ALA A 761 1.22 -31.42 5.72
N HIS A 762 0.16 -30.98 5.06
CA HIS A 762 -1.21 -31.13 5.53
C HIS A 762 -1.92 -32.23 4.74
N LEU A 763 -2.57 -33.17 5.45
CA LEU A 763 -3.19 -34.36 4.85
C LEU A 763 -4.62 -34.12 4.34
N GLY A 764 -5.12 -32.87 4.40
CA GLY A 764 -6.51 -32.55 4.06
C GLY A 764 -7.53 -32.93 5.15
N MET A 765 -7.07 -33.19 6.37
CA MET A 765 -7.90 -33.56 7.52
C MET A 765 -7.31 -33.06 8.83
N ARG A 766 -8.14 -32.95 9.86
CA ARG A 766 -7.73 -32.69 11.26
C ARG A 766 -7.80 -33.95 12.09
N LEU A 767 -6.86 -34.09 13.01
CA LEU A 767 -6.75 -35.21 13.93
C LEU A 767 -6.92 -34.77 15.38
N ASN A 768 -7.50 -35.63 16.21
CA ASN A 768 -7.41 -35.51 17.67
C ASN A 768 -6.13 -36.18 18.21
N PRO A 769 -5.81 -36.05 19.51
CA PRO A 769 -4.60 -36.65 20.11
C PRO A 769 -4.50 -38.18 20.01
N SER A 770 -5.59 -38.88 19.69
CA SER A 770 -5.60 -40.33 19.44
C SER A 770 -5.49 -40.68 17.95
N ASN A 771 -5.08 -39.72 17.12
CA ASN A 771 -4.98 -39.81 15.66
C ASN A 771 -6.32 -40.14 14.97
N ARG A 772 -7.46 -39.79 15.59
CA ARG A 772 -8.77 -39.93 14.96
C ARG A 772 -9.14 -38.69 14.20
N VAL A 773 -9.70 -38.88 13.01
CA VAL A 773 -10.16 -37.82 12.12
C VAL A 773 -11.35 -37.09 12.74
N THR A 774 -11.22 -35.78 12.93
CA THR A 774 -12.28 -34.91 13.46
C THR A 774 -12.92 -34.04 12.39
N PHE A 775 -12.19 -33.72 11.33
CA PHE A 775 -12.65 -32.91 10.22
C PHE A 775 -11.93 -33.34 8.94
N VAL A 776 -12.66 -33.32 7.82
CA VAL A 776 -12.11 -33.55 6.47
C VAL A 776 -12.39 -32.28 5.67
N HIS A 777 -11.37 -31.73 5.04
CA HIS A 777 -11.56 -30.58 4.15
C HIS A 777 -12.26 -31.05 2.88
N PRO A 778 -13.44 -30.49 2.55
CA PRO A 778 -14.08 -30.74 1.26
C PRO A 778 -13.13 -30.45 0.10
N ASP A 779 -13.18 -31.29 -0.93
CA ASP A 779 -12.30 -31.26 -2.12
C ASP A 779 -10.79 -31.43 -1.82
N GLY A 780 -10.46 -31.72 -0.56
CA GLY A 780 -9.12 -32.02 -0.11
C GLY A 780 -8.61 -33.38 -0.60
N PRO A 781 -7.31 -33.67 -0.41
CA PRO A 781 -6.68 -34.90 -0.91
C PRO A 781 -7.32 -36.21 -0.40
N VAL A 782 -8.05 -36.17 0.71
CA VAL A 782 -8.71 -37.33 1.33
C VAL A 782 -10.24 -37.31 1.25
N ASP A 783 -10.81 -36.40 0.46
CA ASP A 783 -12.26 -36.41 0.14
C ASP A 783 -12.54 -36.93 -1.29
N ARG A 784 -11.48 -37.22 -2.04
CA ARG A 784 -11.56 -37.68 -3.44
C ARG A 784 -11.95 -39.15 -3.55
N PRO A 785 -12.57 -39.56 -4.67
CA PRO A 785 -12.72 -40.98 -5.01
C PRO A 785 -11.37 -41.71 -4.96
N GLY A 786 -11.33 -42.89 -4.32
CA GLY A 786 -10.12 -43.70 -4.19
C GLY A 786 -9.23 -43.38 -2.98
N THR A 787 -9.25 -42.16 -2.45
CA THR A 787 -8.44 -41.76 -1.28
C THR A 787 -9.27 -41.34 -0.07
N ARG A 788 -10.57 -41.61 -0.12
CA ARG A 788 -11.54 -41.12 0.86
C ARG A 788 -11.28 -41.63 2.28
N ILE A 789 -11.19 -40.71 3.23
CA ILE A 789 -11.17 -40.96 4.67
C ILE A 789 -12.37 -40.26 5.32
N ARG A 790 -12.99 -40.90 6.32
CA ARG A 790 -14.19 -40.40 7.00
C ARG A 790 -13.88 -39.96 8.43
N VAL A 791 -14.67 -39.01 8.92
CA VAL A 791 -14.64 -38.58 10.33
C VAL A 791 -14.85 -39.79 11.26
N GLY A 792 -13.99 -39.91 12.28
CA GLY A 792 -13.97 -41.00 13.26
C GLY A 792 -13.03 -42.16 12.93
N GLU A 793 -12.53 -42.27 11.70
CA GLU A 793 -11.46 -43.22 11.35
C GLU A 793 -10.14 -42.83 12.03
N GLN A 794 -9.24 -43.78 12.24
CA GLN A 794 -7.98 -43.58 12.96
C GLN A 794 -6.77 -43.80 12.06
N ILE A 795 -5.83 -42.86 12.05
CA ILE A 795 -4.57 -43.01 11.33
C ILE A 795 -3.58 -43.77 12.21
N THR A 796 -2.95 -44.81 11.65
CA THR A 796 -2.02 -45.69 12.37
C THR A 796 -0.59 -45.62 11.84
N LYS A 797 -0.41 -45.37 10.53
CA LYS A 797 0.92 -45.23 9.91
C LYS A 797 0.96 -44.11 8.88
N ILE A 798 2.15 -43.52 8.71
CA ILE A 798 2.49 -42.56 7.66
C ILE A 798 3.81 -42.99 7.04
N ASN A 799 3.84 -43.17 5.71
CA ASN A 799 4.99 -43.65 4.95
C ASN A 799 5.57 -44.96 5.51
N GLY A 800 4.69 -45.91 5.87
CA GLY A 800 5.06 -47.20 6.46
C GLY A 800 5.46 -47.14 7.93
N GLU A 801 5.71 -45.96 8.48
CA GLU A 801 6.09 -45.78 9.88
C GLU A 801 4.87 -45.64 10.79
N THR A 802 4.87 -46.35 11.92
CA THR A 802 3.77 -46.30 12.89
C THR A 802 3.76 -45.00 13.66
N ILE A 803 2.59 -44.37 13.78
CA ILE A 803 2.44 -43.17 14.62
C ILE A 803 2.52 -43.60 16.08
N ARG A 804 3.55 -43.13 16.79
CA ARG A 804 3.79 -43.41 18.20
C ARG A 804 3.74 -42.12 19.01
N SER A 805 3.42 -42.24 20.30
CA SER A 805 3.33 -41.07 21.19
C SER A 805 4.67 -40.37 21.47
N ASP A 806 5.80 -40.99 21.14
CA ASP A 806 7.17 -40.48 21.32
C ASP A 806 7.79 -39.96 20.00
N LYS A 807 7.03 -39.95 18.90
CA LYS A 807 7.46 -39.37 17.64
C LYS A 807 6.42 -38.34 17.18
N PRO A 808 6.80 -37.06 17.04
CA PRO A 808 5.84 -36.04 16.67
C PRO A 808 5.47 -36.19 15.20
N LEU A 809 4.18 -36.20 14.92
CA LEU A 809 3.54 -36.15 13.62
C LEU A 809 4.10 -35.00 12.77
N THR A 810 4.41 -33.87 13.40
CA THR A 810 5.06 -32.71 12.75
C THR A 810 6.35 -33.13 12.03
N LYS A 811 7.19 -33.97 12.65
CA LYS A 811 8.42 -34.49 12.03
C LYS A 811 8.12 -35.52 10.94
N MET A 812 7.14 -36.40 11.16
CA MET A 812 6.74 -37.42 10.17
C MET A 812 6.17 -36.79 8.88
N LEU A 813 5.53 -35.63 9.01
CA LEU A 813 4.92 -34.89 7.91
C LEU A 813 5.83 -33.84 7.30
N THR A 814 7.02 -33.60 7.86
CA THR A 814 7.95 -32.62 7.29
C THR A 814 8.69 -33.24 6.11
N GLY A 815 8.49 -32.65 4.93
CA GLY A 815 9.07 -33.14 3.69
C GLY A 815 8.70 -32.25 2.50
N ARG A 816 8.85 -32.78 1.29
CA ARG A 816 8.44 -32.05 0.07
C ARG A 816 6.96 -32.27 -0.22
N LEU A 817 6.24 -31.19 -0.53
CA LEU A 817 4.81 -31.25 -0.88
C LEU A 817 4.54 -31.94 -2.23
N ASP A 818 5.56 -32.12 -3.07
CA ASP A 818 5.46 -32.81 -4.36
C ASP A 818 5.80 -34.31 -4.27
N ARG A 819 5.90 -34.85 -3.06
CA ARG A 819 6.03 -36.29 -2.82
C ARG A 819 4.73 -36.82 -2.25
N ASP A 820 4.34 -38.00 -2.70
CA ASP A 820 3.16 -38.66 -2.17
C ASP A 820 3.42 -39.19 -0.75
N ILE A 821 2.36 -39.22 0.05
CA ILE A 821 2.35 -39.75 1.41
C ILE A 821 1.40 -40.94 1.45
N THR A 822 1.91 -42.07 1.93
CA THR A 822 1.12 -43.28 2.18
C THR A 822 0.58 -43.24 3.61
N ILE A 823 -0.71 -43.54 3.78
CA ILE A 823 -1.43 -43.44 5.05
C ILE A 823 -2.16 -44.76 5.31
N ALA A 824 -1.89 -45.39 6.46
CA ALA A 824 -2.69 -46.50 6.94
C ALA A 824 -3.81 -45.98 7.85
N VAL A 825 -5.06 -46.32 7.52
CA VAL A 825 -6.26 -45.91 8.23
C VAL A 825 -7.05 -47.13 8.71
N LYS A 826 -7.49 -47.06 9.96
CA LYS A 826 -8.33 -48.06 10.63
C LYS A 826 -9.74 -47.51 10.82
N ASN A 827 -10.74 -48.22 10.31
CA ASN A 827 -12.14 -47.82 10.46
C ASN A 827 -12.69 -48.17 11.87
N LYS A 828 -13.96 -47.82 12.14
CA LYS A 828 -14.60 -48.09 13.43
C LYS A 828 -14.76 -49.59 13.75
N LYS A 829 -14.79 -50.47 12.73
CA LYS A 829 -14.85 -51.94 12.87
C LYS A 829 -13.48 -52.57 13.08
N GLY A 830 -12.41 -51.78 12.98
CA GLY A 830 -11.04 -52.22 13.13
C GLY A 830 -10.36 -52.74 11.85
N GLU A 831 -11.05 -52.67 10.71
CA GLU A 831 -10.48 -53.01 9.41
C GLU A 831 -9.49 -51.92 8.99
N SER A 832 -8.34 -52.34 8.46
CA SER A 832 -7.27 -51.42 8.03
C SER A 832 -7.19 -51.37 6.52
N ARG A 833 -6.99 -50.17 5.97
CA ARG A 833 -6.65 -49.97 4.55
C ARG A 833 -5.53 -48.96 4.43
N GLU A 834 -4.79 -49.04 3.33
CA GLU A 834 -3.75 -48.09 3.00
C GLU A 834 -4.17 -47.25 1.80
N ILE A 835 -3.87 -45.96 1.84
CA ILE A 835 -4.10 -45.04 0.73
C ILE A 835 -2.84 -44.21 0.48
N THR A 836 -2.68 -43.73 -0.75
CA THR A 836 -1.60 -42.82 -1.11
C THR A 836 -2.20 -41.50 -1.58
N ILE A 837 -1.71 -40.39 -1.05
CA ILE A 837 -2.18 -39.05 -1.40
C ILE A 837 -1.02 -38.11 -1.73
N ARG A 838 -1.29 -37.13 -2.60
CA ARG A 838 -0.46 -35.92 -2.68
C ARG A 838 -0.90 -34.97 -1.55
N PRO A 839 -0.04 -34.65 -0.57
CA PRO A 839 -0.39 -33.69 0.47
C PRO A 839 -0.54 -32.27 -0.06
N ILE A 840 -1.08 -31.39 0.78
CA ILE A 840 -1.24 -29.96 0.49
C ILE A 840 -0.50 -29.11 1.53
N SER A 841 -0.33 -27.81 1.25
CA SER A 841 0.15 -26.87 2.25
C SER A 841 -0.95 -26.49 3.24
N TYR A 842 -0.56 -26.01 4.43
CA TYR A 842 -1.52 -25.43 5.38
C TYR A 842 -2.23 -24.18 4.83
N SER A 843 -1.55 -23.40 3.98
CA SER A 843 -2.19 -22.28 3.26
C SER A 843 -3.33 -22.76 2.37
N GLN A 844 -3.14 -23.86 1.65
CA GLN A 844 -4.18 -24.45 0.81
C GLN A 844 -5.31 -25.04 1.67
N ALA A 845 -4.99 -25.66 2.82
CA ALA A 845 -5.99 -26.15 3.76
C ALA A 845 -6.89 -25.02 4.30
N ARG A 846 -6.31 -23.85 4.63
CA ARG A 846 -7.08 -22.65 5.01
C ARG A 846 -8.02 -22.18 3.90
N SER A 847 -7.55 -22.17 2.64
CA SER A 847 -8.39 -21.84 1.49
C SER A 847 -9.57 -22.82 1.34
N LEU A 848 -9.34 -24.13 1.46
CA LEU A 848 -10.40 -25.13 1.43
C LEU A 848 -11.39 -24.96 2.59
N ALA A 849 -10.90 -24.69 3.81
CA ALA A 849 -11.76 -24.42 4.96
C ALA A 849 -12.62 -23.17 4.76
N HIS A 850 -12.08 -22.14 4.09
CA HIS A 850 -12.81 -20.92 3.78
C HIS A 850 -13.92 -21.20 2.76
N THR A 851 -13.61 -21.87 1.66
CA THR A 851 -14.60 -22.29 0.65
C THR A 851 -15.71 -23.14 1.27
N ALA A 852 -15.35 -24.17 2.04
CA ALA A 852 -16.30 -25.04 2.72
C ALA A 852 -17.27 -24.26 3.63
N ARG A 853 -16.79 -23.23 4.33
CA ARG A 853 -17.64 -22.35 5.15
C ARG A 853 -18.62 -21.54 4.30
N LEU A 854 -18.17 -21.01 3.15
CA LEU A 854 -19.06 -20.27 2.24
C LEU A 854 -20.13 -21.18 1.62
N ASP A 855 -19.76 -22.40 1.25
CA ASP A 855 -20.71 -23.39 0.72
C ASP A 855 -21.74 -23.80 1.78
N GLN A 856 -21.30 -24.05 3.02
CA GLN A 856 -22.21 -24.34 4.13
C GLN A 856 -23.22 -23.20 4.35
N ARG A 857 -22.79 -21.94 4.29
CA ARG A 857 -23.68 -20.77 4.41
C ARG A 857 -24.69 -20.72 3.28
N ARG A 858 -24.24 -20.95 2.04
CA ARG A 858 -25.11 -21.01 0.86
C ARG A 858 -26.18 -22.09 1.01
N GLU A 859 -25.76 -23.32 1.33
CA GLU A 859 -26.68 -24.43 1.56
C GLU A 859 -27.67 -24.15 2.70
N THR A 860 -27.22 -23.47 3.75
CA THR A 860 -28.10 -23.07 4.87
C THR A 860 -29.18 -22.11 4.38
N VAL A 861 -28.82 -21.09 3.59
CA VAL A 861 -29.80 -20.14 3.01
C VAL A 861 -30.78 -20.86 2.08
N GLU A 862 -30.30 -21.73 1.20
CA GLU A 862 -31.14 -22.52 0.29
C GLU A 862 -32.12 -23.41 1.06
N LYS A 863 -31.63 -24.23 2.00
CA LYS A 863 -32.47 -25.15 2.80
C LYS A 863 -33.47 -24.37 3.67
N SER A 864 -33.00 -23.37 4.41
CA SER A 864 -33.86 -22.61 5.32
C SER A 864 -34.88 -21.76 4.58
N SER A 865 -34.65 -21.37 3.32
CA SER A 865 -35.60 -20.60 2.51
C SER A 865 -36.44 -21.43 1.55
N SER A 866 -36.34 -22.76 1.57
CA SER A 866 -36.95 -23.64 0.56
C SER A 866 -36.58 -23.21 -0.86
N ASP A 867 -35.30 -22.91 -1.04
CA ASP A 867 -34.65 -22.49 -2.28
C ASP A 867 -35.12 -21.13 -2.86
N THR A 868 -35.87 -20.33 -2.09
CA THR A 868 -36.40 -19.03 -2.55
C THR A 868 -35.42 -17.86 -2.41
N LEU A 869 -34.38 -17.98 -1.58
CA LEU A 869 -33.37 -16.94 -1.38
C LEU A 869 -32.00 -17.40 -1.89
N GLY A 870 -31.21 -16.47 -2.43
CA GLY A 870 -29.82 -16.73 -2.82
C GLY A 870 -28.82 -16.11 -1.84
N TYR A 871 -27.58 -16.62 -1.88
CA TYR A 871 -26.46 -16.15 -1.05
C TYR A 871 -25.22 -15.94 -1.90
N LEU A 872 -24.55 -14.82 -1.68
CA LEU A 872 -23.26 -14.51 -2.27
C LEU A 872 -22.36 -13.82 -1.23
N HIS A 873 -21.05 -14.05 -1.33
CA HIS A 873 -20.04 -13.39 -0.52
C HIS A 873 -19.16 -12.55 -1.44
N VAL A 874 -18.79 -11.35 -0.99
CA VAL A 874 -17.85 -10.47 -1.69
C VAL A 874 -16.62 -10.34 -0.80
N ALA A 875 -15.52 -11.00 -1.17
CA ALA A 875 -14.34 -11.08 -0.31
C ALA A 875 -13.49 -9.79 -0.29
N ARG A 876 -13.55 -9.00 -1.36
CA ARG A 876 -12.82 -7.72 -1.53
C ARG A 876 -13.47 -6.86 -2.61
N MET A 877 -13.15 -5.57 -2.68
CA MET A 877 -13.67 -4.64 -3.69
C MET A 877 -12.71 -4.49 -4.86
N ALA A 878 -12.59 -5.50 -5.71
CA ALA A 878 -11.71 -5.48 -6.87
C ALA A 878 -12.39 -6.05 -8.11
N TRP A 879 -11.84 -5.75 -9.29
CA TRP A 879 -12.44 -6.09 -10.58
C TRP A 879 -12.75 -7.57 -10.76
N ASP A 880 -11.82 -8.47 -10.45
CA ASP A 880 -12.06 -9.92 -10.57
C ASP A 880 -13.11 -10.44 -9.58
N GLU A 881 -13.27 -9.77 -8.43
CA GLU A 881 -14.31 -10.11 -7.45
C GLU A 881 -15.67 -9.53 -7.87
N PHE A 882 -15.67 -8.36 -8.51
CA PHE A 882 -16.86 -7.77 -9.11
C PHE A 882 -17.39 -8.63 -10.27
N GLU A 883 -16.53 -9.13 -11.15
CA GLU A 883 -16.91 -10.07 -12.22
C GLU A 883 -17.54 -11.35 -11.65
N LYS A 884 -16.98 -11.88 -10.56
CA LYS A 884 -17.60 -13.01 -9.84
C LYS A 884 -18.96 -12.64 -9.24
N PHE A 885 -19.08 -11.46 -8.64
CA PHE A 885 -20.35 -10.96 -8.10
C PHE A 885 -21.42 -10.87 -9.20
N GLU A 886 -21.07 -10.31 -10.36
CA GLU A 886 -21.98 -10.21 -11.51
C GLU A 886 -22.42 -11.59 -12.01
N ASN A 887 -21.48 -12.53 -12.13
CA ASN A 887 -21.78 -13.92 -12.49
C ASN A 887 -22.67 -14.61 -11.44
N HIS A 888 -22.37 -14.43 -10.15
CA HIS A 888 -23.14 -15.02 -9.06
C HIS A 888 -24.57 -14.47 -8.96
N ILE A 889 -24.82 -13.24 -9.38
CA ILE A 889 -26.20 -12.72 -9.49
C ILE A 889 -27.05 -13.60 -10.43
N TYR A 890 -26.47 -14.08 -11.53
CA TYR A 890 -27.16 -15.02 -12.41
C TYR A 890 -27.15 -16.43 -11.85
N GLU A 891 -25.97 -16.97 -11.56
CA GLU A 891 -25.80 -18.37 -11.12
C GLU A 891 -26.64 -18.67 -9.88
N ARG A 892 -26.64 -17.75 -8.91
CA ARG A 892 -27.20 -17.97 -7.57
C ARG A 892 -28.45 -17.15 -7.30
N GLY A 893 -28.71 -16.10 -8.09
CA GLY A 893 -29.91 -15.26 -7.96
C GLY A 893 -31.03 -15.60 -8.94
N ASN A 894 -30.75 -16.30 -10.04
CA ASN A 894 -31.81 -16.67 -10.97
C ASN A 894 -32.86 -17.56 -10.30
N GLY A 895 -34.15 -17.28 -10.54
CA GLY A 895 -35.27 -17.93 -9.86
C GLY A 895 -35.49 -17.51 -8.40
N LYS A 896 -34.52 -16.88 -7.73
CA LYS A 896 -34.66 -16.45 -6.32
C LYS A 896 -35.51 -15.19 -6.20
N GLN A 897 -36.14 -15.01 -5.04
CA GLN A 897 -36.99 -13.87 -4.70
C GLN A 897 -36.23 -12.77 -3.97
N GLY A 898 -35.07 -13.07 -3.36
CA GLY A 898 -34.19 -12.11 -2.69
C GLY A 898 -32.75 -12.63 -2.60
N LEU A 899 -31.80 -11.73 -2.29
CA LEU A 899 -30.37 -12.07 -2.11
C LEU A 899 -29.82 -11.62 -0.76
N ILE A 900 -29.02 -12.49 -0.13
CA ILE A 900 -28.12 -12.13 0.96
C ILE A 900 -26.74 -11.84 0.37
N ILE A 901 -26.22 -10.63 0.61
CA ILE A 901 -24.89 -10.18 0.20
C ILE A 901 -24.01 -10.13 1.45
N ASP A 902 -23.09 -11.07 1.58
CA ASP A 902 -22.18 -11.16 2.72
C ASP A 902 -20.91 -10.34 2.48
N MET A 903 -20.76 -9.23 3.20
CA MET A 903 -19.60 -8.33 3.19
C MET A 903 -18.67 -8.55 4.39
N ARG A 904 -18.94 -9.56 5.22
CA ARG A 904 -18.10 -9.88 6.39
C ARG A 904 -16.70 -10.24 5.93
N ASP A 905 -15.72 -9.73 6.67
CA ASP A 905 -14.28 -9.89 6.40
C ASP A 905 -13.78 -9.22 5.11
N ASN A 906 -14.61 -8.44 4.42
CA ASN A 906 -14.21 -7.71 3.21
C ASN A 906 -13.22 -6.56 3.54
N GLY A 907 -12.02 -6.63 2.98
CA GLY A 907 -10.94 -5.67 3.24
C GLY A 907 -11.00 -4.36 2.46
N GLY A 908 -11.97 -4.17 1.57
CA GLY A 908 -12.12 -2.99 0.72
C GLY A 908 -11.40 -3.08 -0.62
N GLY A 909 -11.16 -1.92 -1.25
CA GLY A 909 -10.70 -1.78 -2.63
C GLY A 909 -11.36 -0.57 -3.32
N SER A 910 -11.93 -0.73 -4.53
CA SER A 910 -12.44 0.41 -5.32
C SER A 910 -13.67 0.13 -6.20
N THR A 911 -14.39 -0.98 -6.00
CA THR A 911 -15.51 -1.39 -6.88
C THR A 911 -16.91 -1.21 -6.27
N ALA A 912 -17.06 -0.55 -5.13
CA ALA A 912 -18.37 -0.34 -4.48
C ALA A 912 -19.41 0.27 -5.43
N ASP A 913 -19.04 1.28 -6.20
CA ASP A 913 -19.98 1.96 -7.13
C ASP A 913 -20.41 1.07 -8.30
N HIS A 914 -19.58 0.11 -8.71
CA HIS A 914 -19.98 -0.90 -9.69
C HIS A 914 -21.01 -1.86 -9.09
N LEU A 915 -20.81 -2.32 -7.85
CA LEU A 915 -21.82 -3.13 -7.14
C LEU A 915 -23.11 -2.35 -6.93
N LEU A 916 -23.03 -1.07 -6.55
CA LEU A 916 -24.21 -0.21 -6.41
C LEU A 916 -24.96 -0.07 -7.73
N THR A 917 -24.25 0.18 -8.84
CA THR A 917 -24.88 0.27 -10.18
C THR A 917 -25.69 -0.98 -10.52
N VAL A 918 -25.17 -2.17 -10.23
CA VAL A 918 -25.86 -3.45 -10.40
C VAL A 918 -27.12 -3.55 -9.52
N LEU A 919 -27.07 -3.00 -8.31
CA LEU A 919 -28.14 -3.14 -7.31
C LEU A 919 -29.18 -2.02 -7.37
N THR A 920 -28.87 -0.85 -7.90
CA THR A 920 -29.73 0.35 -7.83
C THR A 920 -30.23 0.82 -9.19
N GLN A 921 -29.97 0.09 -10.27
CA GLN A 921 -30.48 0.44 -11.59
C GLN A 921 -32.02 0.46 -11.60
N PRO A 922 -32.67 1.60 -11.91
CA PRO A 922 -34.12 1.70 -11.86
C PRO A 922 -34.78 0.85 -12.95
N LEU A 923 -35.85 0.14 -12.59
CA LEU A 923 -36.69 -0.56 -13.55
C LEU A 923 -37.61 0.44 -14.24
N HIS A 924 -37.24 0.85 -15.46
CA HIS A 924 -38.01 1.83 -16.24
C HIS A 924 -38.98 1.21 -17.25
N ALA A 925 -38.77 -0.07 -17.61
CA ALA A 925 -39.62 -0.80 -18.53
C ALA A 925 -39.42 -2.32 -18.38
N TYR A 926 -40.35 -3.09 -18.94
CA TYR A 926 -40.20 -4.52 -19.19
C TYR A 926 -40.63 -4.84 -20.62
N THR A 927 -40.07 -5.91 -21.17
CA THR A 927 -40.38 -6.43 -22.50
C THR A 927 -41.07 -7.78 -22.39
N VAL A 928 -41.92 -8.10 -23.35
CA VAL A 928 -42.54 -9.42 -23.50
C VAL A 928 -42.38 -9.81 -24.96
N GLY A 929 -41.54 -10.80 -25.24
CA GLY A 929 -41.46 -11.37 -26.59
C GLY A 929 -42.81 -11.99 -26.98
N ARG A 930 -43.12 -12.09 -28.28
CA ARG A 930 -44.43 -12.57 -28.79
C ARG A 930 -44.97 -13.82 -28.07
N ASN A 931 -44.09 -14.78 -27.76
CA ASN A 931 -44.38 -15.99 -27.00
C ASN A 931 -43.46 -16.14 -25.76
N GLY A 932 -42.84 -15.04 -25.33
CA GLY A 932 -41.85 -15.00 -24.25
C GLY A 932 -42.45 -14.65 -22.90
N LYS A 933 -41.65 -14.83 -21.84
CA LYS A 933 -41.97 -14.32 -20.49
C LYS A 933 -41.58 -12.84 -20.38
N ILE A 934 -42.08 -12.17 -19.34
CA ILE A 934 -41.63 -10.82 -18.97
C ILE A 934 -40.11 -10.85 -18.74
N GLY A 935 -39.38 -9.93 -19.35
CA GLY A 935 -37.92 -9.80 -19.21
C GLY A 935 -37.41 -8.47 -19.74
N TYR A 936 -36.09 -8.28 -19.76
CA TYR A 936 -35.45 -7.12 -20.36
C TYR A 936 -34.18 -7.59 -21.11
N PRO A 937 -33.94 -7.17 -22.37
CA PRO A 937 -32.79 -7.63 -23.14
C PRO A 937 -31.46 -7.24 -22.49
N GLN A 938 -30.55 -8.20 -22.33
CA GLN A 938 -29.30 -7.98 -21.60
C GLN A 938 -28.32 -7.07 -22.36
N ASP A 939 -28.35 -7.09 -23.69
CA ASP A 939 -27.58 -6.20 -24.59
C ASP A 939 -27.95 -4.71 -24.44
N ARG A 940 -29.02 -4.42 -23.69
CA ARG A 940 -29.50 -3.06 -23.39
C ARG A 940 -29.16 -2.59 -21.99
N LYS A 941 -28.49 -3.42 -21.19
CA LYS A 941 -28.01 -3.06 -19.85
C LYS A 941 -26.51 -2.80 -19.87
N VAL A 942 -26.04 -1.91 -18.99
CA VAL A 942 -24.61 -1.69 -18.76
C VAL A 942 -24.01 -2.88 -17.99
N TYR A 943 -24.71 -3.36 -16.97
CA TYR A 943 -24.37 -4.56 -16.20
C TYR A 943 -25.60 -5.46 -16.03
N ALA A 944 -25.38 -6.70 -15.60
CA ALA A 944 -26.42 -7.44 -14.90
C ALA A 944 -27.05 -6.57 -13.80
N SER A 945 -28.36 -6.66 -13.58
CA SER A 945 -28.99 -5.89 -12.50
C SER A 945 -29.95 -6.71 -11.64
N TRP A 946 -29.96 -6.38 -10.35
CA TRP A 946 -30.78 -7.03 -9.33
C TRP A 946 -31.71 -6.03 -8.64
N ASN A 947 -32.99 -6.12 -8.96
CA ASN A 947 -34.01 -5.18 -8.49
C ASN A 947 -34.94 -5.77 -7.40
N LYS A 948 -34.68 -7.00 -6.96
CA LYS A 948 -35.46 -7.66 -5.89
C LYS A 948 -34.87 -7.32 -4.51
N PRO A 949 -35.58 -7.63 -3.39
CA PRO A 949 -35.08 -7.39 -2.04
C PRO A 949 -33.68 -7.96 -1.79
N ILE A 950 -32.90 -7.25 -0.95
CA ILE A 950 -31.57 -7.68 -0.52
C ILE A 950 -31.39 -7.45 0.98
N VAL A 951 -30.57 -8.28 1.60
CA VAL A 951 -30.01 -8.03 2.94
C VAL A 951 -28.49 -8.10 2.86
N VAL A 952 -27.80 -7.20 3.54
CA VAL A 952 -26.33 -7.13 3.58
C VAL A 952 -25.83 -7.54 4.96
N LEU A 953 -24.88 -8.47 5.01
CA LEU A 953 -24.16 -8.82 6.23
C LEU A 953 -22.84 -8.04 6.30
N CYS A 954 -22.49 -7.51 7.47
CA CYS A 954 -21.19 -6.85 7.69
C CYS A 954 -20.64 -7.16 9.10
N ASN A 955 -19.35 -6.94 9.31
CA ASN A 955 -18.72 -7.12 10.62
C ASN A 955 -17.60 -6.10 10.84
N GLU A 956 -16.91 -6.20 11.98
CA GLU A 956 -15.79 -5.33 12.36
C GLU A 956 -14.64 -5.35 11.35
N ASN A 957 -14.56 -6.40 10.53
CA ASN A 957 -13.55 -6.55 9.50
C ASN A 957 -13.95 -5.94 8.15
N SER A 958 -15.23 -5.62 7.92
CA SER A 958 -15.67 -4.85 6.76
C SER A 958 -15.03 -3.46 6.82
N PHE A 959 -14.13 -3.16 5.88
CA PHE A 959 -13.21 -2.02 5.96
C PHE A 959 -13.12 -1.28 4.62
N SER A 960 -12.80 0.02 4.63
CA SER A 960 -12.57 0.84 3.44
C SER A 960 -13.77 0.81 2.48
N ASN A 961 -13.57 0.48 1.21
CA ASN A 961 -14.66 0.51 0.23
C ASN A 961 -15.83 -0.45 0.52
N ALA A 962 -15.65 -1.47 1.37
CA ALA A 962 -16.76 -2.27 1.90
C ALA A 962 -17.65 -1.52 2.91
N GLU A 963 -17.02 -0.64 3.69
CA GLU A 963 -17.73 0.26 4.59
C GLU A 963 -18.46 1.35 3.81
N ILE A 964 -17.82 1.94 2.78
CA ILE A 964 -18.49 2.88 1.85
C ILE A 964 -19.74 2.24 1.23
N PHE A 965 -19.62 1.00 0.75
CA PHE A 965 -20.76 0.24 0.23
C PHE A 965 -21.86 0.05 1.30
N THR A 966 -21.48 -0.29 2.53
CA THR A 966 -22.46 -0.54 3.62
C THR A 966 -23.18 0.75 4.04
N HIS A 967 -22.46 1.87 4.14
CA HIS A 967 -23.05 3.20 4.31
C HIS A 967 -23.98 3.55 3.14
N ALA A 968 -23.59 3.29 1.89
CA ALA A 968 -24.40 3.56 0.72
C ALA A 968 -25.71 2.75 0.69
N ILE A 969 -25.70 1.47 1.08
CA ILE A 969 -26.91 0.65 1.17
C ILE A 969 -27.93 1.25 2.14
N LYS A 970 -27.47 1.78 3.27
CA LYS A 970 -28.32 2.49 4.24
C LYS A 970 -28.81 3.83 3.68
N THR A 971 -27.88 4.63 3.15
CA THR A 971 -28.12 5.97 2.60
C THR A 971 -29.16 5.96 1.49
N LEU A 972 -29.10 4.95 0.61
CA LEU A 972 -30.03 4.77 -0.51
C LEU A 972 -31.29 3.97 -0.13
N ASN A 973 -31.42 3.56 1.14
CA ASN A 973 -32.49 2.68 1.62
C ASN A 973 -32.68 1.42 0.74
N ARG A 974 -31.57 0.83 0.27
CA ARG A 974 -31.61 -0.26 -0.71
C ARG A 974 -31.92 -1.62 -0.09
N GLY A 975 -31.58 -1.82 1.18
CA GLY A 975 -31.82 -3.06 1.91
C GLY A 975 -31.42 -2.95 3.38
N LYS A 976 -31.78 -3.94 4.19
CA LYS A 976 -31.35 -4.00 5.59
C LYS A 976 -29.90 -4.47 5.70
N VAL A 977 -29.24 -4.04 6.77
CA VAL A 977 -27.84 -4.33 7.11
C VAL A 977 -27.85 -5.01 8.47
N ILE A 978 -27.19 -6.16 8.61
CA ILE A 978 -27.19 -6.98 9.82
C ILE A 978 -25.75 -7.38 10.15
N GLY A 979 -25.41 -7.43 11.44
CA GLY A 979 -24.10 -7.88 11.91
C GLY A 979 -23.58 -6.99 13.04
N ILE A 980 -22.34 -6.54 12.98
CA ILE A 980 -21.83 -5.51 13.92
C ILE A 980 -21.28 -4.32 13.14
N PRO A 981 -21.15 -3.12 13.75
CA PRO A 981 -20.61 -1.93 13.07
C PRO A 981 -19.33 -2.25 12.32
N THR A 982 -19.20 -1.68 11.12
CA THR A 982 -17.97 -1.78 10.34
C THR A 982 -16.84 -1.00 11.04
N ALA A 983 -15.63 -1.09 10.50
CA ALA A 983 -14.42 -0.67 11.20
C ALA A 983 -14.29 0.82 11.56
N GLY A 984 -14.94 1.72 10.81
CA GLY A 984 -14.70 3.16 10.87
C GLY A 984 -13.37 3.52 10.21
N GLY A 985 -13.20 3.15 8.94
CA GLY A 985 -11.92 3.32 8.24
C GLY A 985 -12.07 3.44 6.73
N VAL A 986 -12.18 4.67 6.22
CA VAL A 986 -12.57 4.94 4.81
C VAL A 986 -11.76 6.00 4.08
N ILE A 987 -10.71 6.56 4.69
CA ILE A 987 -9.89 7.54 3.99
C ILE A 987 -9.22 6.91 2.77
N SER A 988 -9.45 7.45 1.57
CA SER A 988 -8.78 7.01 0.36
C SER A 988 -7.28 7.26 0.46
N THR A 989 -6.52 6.33 -0.11
CA THR A 989 -5.10 6.24 0.22
C THR A 989 -4.24 5.83 -0.97
N TRP A 990 -3.02 6.33 -0.95
CA TRP A 990 -1.96 5.96 -1.87
C TRP A 990 -0.72 5.55 -1.07
N SER A 991 0.43 5.48 -1.71
CA SER A 991 1.68 5.26 -1.00
C SER A 991 2.81 5.98 -1.67
N THR A 992 3.72 6.51 -0.87
CA THR A 992 4.95 7.16 -1.32
C THR A 992 6.16 6.40 -0.81
N SER A 993 7.28 6.52 -1.51
CA SER A 993 8.57 6.06 -1.02
C SER A 993 9.19 7.13 -0.11
N VAL A 994 9.85 6.69 0.94
CA VAL A 994 10.62 7.55 1.85
C VAL A 994 12.08 7.14 1.70
N LEU A 995 12.77 7.79 0.75
CA LEU A 995 14.13 7.45 0.33
C LEU A 995 14.25 5.94 0.03
N ASP A 996 15.38 5.32 0.38
CA ASP A 996 15.59 3.87 0.41
C ASP A 996 15.21 3.24 1.77
N LEU A 997 14.62 3.99 2.71
CA LEU A 997 14.28 3.50 4.05
C LEU A 997 12.99 2.68 4.08
N GLY A 998 12.04 2.97 3.18
CA GLY A 998 10.79 2.23 3.10
C GLY A 998 9.69 2.93 2.32
N ARG A 999 8.47 2.39 2.40
CA ARG A 999 7.26 2.92 1.77
C ARG A 999 6.23 3.29 2.83
N MET A 1000 5.65 4.47 2.72
CA MET A 1000 4.60 4.95 3.61
C MET A 1000 3.26 5.00 2.91
N ARG A 1001 2.20 4.58 3.60
CA ARG A 1001 0.82 4.68 3.16
C ARG A 1001 0.25 6.05 3.55
N LEU A 1002 -0.38 6.74 2.60
CA LEU A 1002 -0.81 8.14 2.71
C LEU A 1002 -2.33 8.25 2.59
N PRO A 1003 -3.05 8.53 3.68
CA PRO A 1003 -4.49 8.82 3.64
C PRO A 1003 -4.75 10.30 3.31
N GLY A 1004 -5.40 10.60 2.19
CA GLY A 1004 -5.52 11.99 1.71
C GLY A 1004 -6.86 12.41 1.12
N ARG A 1005 -7.90 11.55 1.18
CA ARG A 1005 -9.24 11.94 0.75
C ARG A 1005 -10.32 11.29 1.63
N GLY A 1006 -11.03 12.13 2.40
CA GLY A 1006 -12.13 11.75 3.27
C GLY A 1006 -13.39 11.36 2.51
N TRP A 1007 -14.31 10.69 3.20
CA TRP A 1007 -15.63 10.31 2.71
C TRP A 1007 -16.67 10.76 3.72
N PHE A 1008 -17.69 11.46 3.25
CA PHE A 1008 -18.68 12.12 4.09
C PHE A 1008 -20.09 11.69 3.68
N LEU A 1009 -21.00 11.59 4.66
CA LEU A 1009 -22.41 11.30 4.40
C LEU A 1009 -23.07 12.51 3.73
N PRO A 1010 -23.76 12.34 2.59
CA PRO A 1010 -24.29 13.47 1.84
C PRO A 1010 -25.46 14.19 2.55
N GLN A 1011 -26.19 13.51 3.44
CA GLN A 1011 -27.32 14.10 4.17
C GLN A 1011 -26.90 14.91 5.41
N THR A 1012 -25.79 14.53 6.05
CA THR A 1012 -25.38 15.09 7.36
C THR A 1012 -24.04 15.83 7.29
N GLY A 1013 -23.22 15.57 6.27
CA GLY A 1013 -21.83 16.04 6.21
C GLY A 1013 -20.90 15.33 7.20
N GLU A 1014 -21.38 14.32 7.93
CA GLU A 1014 -20.59 13.59 8.92
C GLU A 1014 -19.45 12.82 8.24
N ASP A 1015 -18.27 12.89 8.84
CA ASP A 1015 -17.13 12.07 8.46
C ASP A 1015 -17.44 10.60 8.76
N MET A 1016 -17.17 9.74 7.79
CA MET A 1016 -17.29 8.30 7.95
C MET A 1016 -16.05 7.67 8.62
N GLU A 1017 -14.90 8.35 8.63
CA GLU A 1017 -13.70 7.89 9.34
C GLU A 1017 -13.97 7.81 10.85
N LEU A 1018 -13.56 6.73 11.52
CA LEU A 1018 -13.90 6.40 12.92
C LEU A 1018 -15.40 6.15 13.19
N TYR A 1019 -16.30 6.51 12.27
CA TYR A 1019 -17.74 6.31 12.37
C TYR A 1019 -18.22 5.23 11.38
N GLY A 1020 -17.88 3.98 11.71
CA GLY A 1020 -18.27 2.81 10.90
C GLY A 1020 -19.79 2.71 10.68
N ALA A 1021 -20.20 2.09 9.58
CA ALA A 1021 -21.59 1.88 9.24
C ALA A 1021 -22.26 0.98 10.29
N VAL A 1022 -23.15 1.57 11.10
CA VAL A 1022 -23.91 0.85 12.13
C VAL A 1022 -25.03 0.03 11.46
N PRO A 1023 -25.11 -1.30 11.64
CA PRO A 1023 -26.18 -2.13 11.10
C PRO A 1023 -27.55 -1.71 11.62
N HIS A 1024 -28.60 -2.04 10.86
CA HIS A 1024 -29.96 -1.90 11.34
C HIS A 1024 -30.28 -2.88 12.48
N ILE A 1025 -29.63 -4.05 12.48
CA ILE A 1025 -29.77 -5.07 13.52
C ILE A 1025 -28.37 -5.52 13.94
N ILE A 1026 -28.01 -5.25 15.20
CA ILE A 1026 -26.71 -5.59 15.77
C ILE A 1026 -26.75 -6.99 16.40
N ILE A 1027 -25.89 -7.90 15.95
CA ILE A 1027 -25.75 -9.28 16.43
C ILE A 1027 -24.27 -9.61 16.53
N ASP A 1028 -23.79 -9.81 17.75
CA ASP A 1028 -22.42 -10.29 18.03
C ASP A 1028 -22.32 -11.82 17.86
N VAL A 1029 -21.10 -12.33 17.71
CA VAL A 1029 -20.81 -13.76 17.47
C VAL A 1029 -19.89 -14.29 18.57
N ALA A 1030 -20.40 -15.23 19.37
CA ALA A 1030 -19.63 -15.86 20.43
C ALA A 1030 -18.48 -16.71 19.86
N PRO A 1031 -17.38 -16.93 20.63
CA PRO A 1031 -16.22 -17.70 20.17
C PRO A 1031 -16.56 -19.05 19.54
N ASP A 1032 -17.56 -19.76 20.09
CA ASP A 1032 -17.94 -21.11 19.71
C ASP A 1032 -19.13 -21.20 18.73
N ASP A 1033 -19.80 -20.08 18.41
CA ASP A 1033 -20.97 -20.12 17.52
C ASP A 1033 -20.57 -20.64 16.12
N LEU A 1034 -19.66 -19.94 15.41
CA LEU A 1034 -19.27 -20.34 14.05
C LEU A 1034 -18.60 -21.73 13.99
N PRO A 1035 -17.69 -22.11 14.92
CA PRO A 1035 -17.10 -23.45 14.93
C PRO A 1035 -18.10 -24.57 15.18
N SER A 1036 -19.16 -24.31 15.95
CA SER A 1036 -20.24 -25.29 16.19
C SER A 1036 -21.27 -25.34 15.04
N GLY A 1037 -21.07 -24.54 13.98
CA GLY A 1037 -21.95 -24.48 12.81
C GLY A 1037 -23.14 -23.52 12.96
N LYS A 1038 -23.16 -22.70 14.01
CA LYS A 1038 -24.20 -21.69 14.27
C LYS A 1038 -23.75 -20.32 13.77
N ASP A 1039 -24.53 -19.69 12.89
CA ASP A 1039 -24.24 -18.36 12.35
C ASP A 1039 -25.44 -17.43 12.62
N PRO A 1040 -25.53 -16.82 13.82
CA PRO A 1040 -26.71 -16.07 14.24
C PRO A 1040 -26.97 -14.82 13.38
N GLN A 1041 -25.92 -14.26 12.77
CA GLN A 1041 -26.06 -13.15 11.83
C GLN A 1041 -26.74 -13.61 10.53
N LEU A 1042 -26.31 -14.76 9.98
CA LEU A 1042 -26.91 -15.32 8.77
C LEU A 1042 -28.36 -15.77 9.01
N GLU A 1043 -28.64 -16.41 10.15
CA GLU A 1043 -29.98 -16.83 10.54
C GLU A 1043 -30.94 -15.63 10.56
N LYS A 1044 -30.53 -14.51 11.17
CA LYS A 1044 -31.32 -13.28 11.18
C LYS A 1044 -31.49 -12.69 9.78
N ALA A 1045 -30.46 -12.72 8.93
CA ALA A 1045 -30.58 -12.25 7.56
C ALA A 1045 -31.60 -13.04 6.73
N ILE A 1046 -31.66 -14.37 6.92
CA ILE A 1046 -32.68 -15.21 6.28
C ILE A 1046 -34.09 -14.81 6.76
N GLU A 1047 -34.27 -14.62 8.06
CA GLU A 1047 -35.55 -14.20 8.65
C GLU A 1047 -36.04 -12.88 8.06
N ILE A 1048 -35.19 -11.84 8.10
CA ILE A 1048 -35.53 -10.49 7.63
C ILE A 1048 -35.77 -10.47 6.13
N LEU A 1049 -34.93 -11.15 5.34
CA LEU A 1049 -35.10 -11.16 3.89
C LEU A 1049 -36.39 -11.87 3.47
N LYS A 1050 -36.79 -12.95 4.17
CA LYS A 1050 -38.10 -13.59 3.94
C LYS A 1050 -39.26 -12.63 4.20
N GLN A 1051 -39.16 -11.80 5.24
CA GLN A 1051 -40.16 -10.78 5.53
C GLN A 1051 -40.20 -9.72 4.42
N GLU A 1052 -39.04 -9.16 4.05
CA GLU A 1052 -38.98 -8.14 2.99
C GLU A 1052 -39.50 -8.65 1.64
N VAL A 1053 -39.24 -9.91 1.30
CA VAL A 1053 -39.76 -10.54 0.08
C VAL A 1053 -41.28 -10.61 0.07
N LYS A 1054 -41.91 -10.89 1.22
CA LYS A 1054 -43.38 -10.89 1.35
C LYS A 1054 -43.97 -9.48 1.21
N GLU A 1055 -43.30 -8.48 1.75
CA GLU A 1055 -43.77 -7.08 1.75
C GLU A 1055 -43.52 -6.36 0.42
N LYS A 1056 -42.35 -6.59 -0.21
CA LYS A 1056 -41.85 -5.85 -1.38
C LYS A 1056 -41.84 -6.69 -2.66
N GLY A 1057 -42.45 -7.88 -2.66
CA GLY A 1057 -42.49 -8.78 -3.81
C GLY A 1057 -42.98 -8.06 -5.05
N SER A 1058 -42.08 -7.78 -6.01
CA SER A 1058 -42.41 -7.03 -7.21
C SER A 1058 -43.28 -7.87 -8.15
N ILE A 1059 -44.58 -7.62 -8.14
CA ILE A 1059 -45.50 -8.08 -9.18
C ILE A 1059 -45.50 -7.01 -10.27
N LEU A 1060 -44.80 -7.27 -11.37
CA LEU A 1060 -44.93 -6.42 -12.56
C LEU A 1060 -46.36 -6.50 -13.10
N PRO A 1061 -46.95 -5.36 -13.53
CA PRO A 1061 -48.29 -5.37 -14.08
C PRO A 1061 -48.34 -6.23 -15.36
N ARG A 1062 -49.52 -6.77 -15.68
CA ARG A 1062 -49.74 -7.44 -16.97
C ARG A 1062 -49.65 -6.41 -18.09
N PRO A 1063 -48.99 -6.72 -19.23
CA PRO A 1063 -48.98 -5.81 -20.37
C PRO A 1063 -50.41 -5.57 -20.88
N ILE A 1064 -50.74 -4.31 -21.14
CA ILE A 1064 -51.99 -3.91 -21.78
C ILE A 1064 -51.73 -3.86 -23.29
N TYR A 1065 -52.22 -4.86 -24.02
CA TYR A 1065 -52.19 -4.81 -25.48
C TYR A 1065 -53.29 -3.87 -25.99
N ARG A 1066 -53.04 -3.22 -27.14
CA ARG A 1066 -54.10 -2.45 -27.81
C ARG A 1066 -55.29 -3.38 -28.07
N SER A 1067 -56.40 -3.14 -27.38
CA SER A 1067 -57.69 -3.71 -27.78
C SER A 1067 -57.97 -3.20 -29.19
N ARG A 1068 -58.47 -4.07 -30.09
CA ARG A 1068 -59.08 -3.61 -31.34
C ARG A 1068 -60.24 -2.69 -30.97
N ARG A 1069 -60.01 -1.37 -30.90
CA ARG A 1069 -61.10 -0.38 -30.87
C ARG A 1069 -61.78 -0.47 -32.24
N GLY A 1070 -63.05 -0.87 -32.25
CA GLY A 1070 -64.04 -0.57 -33.28
C GLY A 1070 -63.68 -0.97 -34.72
N LYS A 1071 -64.05 -2.18 -35.11
CA LYS A 1071 -65.34 -2.31 -35.82
C LYS A 1071 -66.38 -2.68 -34.78
#